data_AF-A0A7I9VL12-F1
#
_entry.id   AF-A0A7I9VL12-F1
#
_cell.length_a   1.000
_cell.length_b   1.000
_cell.length_c   1.000
_cell.angle_alpha   90.00
_cell.angle_beta   90.00
_cell.angle_gamma   90.00
#
_symmetry.space_group_name_H-M   'P 1'
#
loop_
_entity.id
_entity.type
_entity.pdbx_description
1 polymer ?
#
loop_
_entity_poly.entity_id
_entity_poly.type
_entity_poly.pdbx_seq_one_letter_code
_entity_poly.pdbx_strand_id
1 'polypeptide(L)'
;MTRSSFEMPIHQLALLCCLGMGLVLAACGGTAPSAATGTAAKAAASKALTAPATCTGSGAHDKHAAMGMDCAVCHPDGGTYGFSAYAYPGGTGTAGGTVLVGSAAGQTTCAVACHAPLGSDPHYVTWGTAGPLDCTACHSTTALAPGHPKLPDAVTRDTCLGCHDQSQHTSGKVKLRAHEPAWMAQTDPSFHAFSANRGLAACEDCHGRDLTGGASGVACASCHDANLPAGVTTWAKNCTMCHGGQNDASGAPPRTTWGKDADLVRVGAHAPHAGGSALAPAFDCELCHVKPADAFAIGHLDGDTATVTFGGLALRVGAVAPAWDRTTATCSNTYCHGTAQPVWTGGPSQGACGTCHGLPPATAQHPVVAAELTGCAVCHAKTMDAAGQIIPPSQGGMHLDGVVQSTGHDPSWMDTASTSFHAYAAERGLGPCQACHGQDLSGGLAQVACGQCHDRTQPDGTVLAWSKNCLMCHGGVDSQTGAPPRATWGNAADPVRVGAHTLHLAGSALSGPVACTSCHTAITDVFTPGHIMNGMAHLTFGGLATAGGANPSWNRATATCASTYCHGGYSGTYTYTAWDYSVDQPVQVTTSYSGGNGLPLWTDGPMTCTSCHGNPPNKNGYWHVGHPGGSQCELCHPDASSGSAGSVITNPALHVNGTVEVTPTWKSTCFGCH
;
A
#
# COMPACT_ATOMS: atom_id res chain seq x y z
N MET A 1 -28.65 -3.76 -29.03
CA MET A 1 -27.92 -5.03 -29.26
C MET A 1 -28.04 -5.87 -28.01
N THR A 2 -28.83 -6.93 -28.10
CA THR A 2 -29.16 -7.88 -27.04
C THR A 2 -28.01 -8.87 -26.79
N ARG A 3 -27.60 -9.06 -25.54
CA ARG A 3 -27.00 -10.33 -25.10
C ARG A 3 -27.47 -10.68 -23.69
N SER A 4 -28.09 -11.85 -23.65
CA SER A 4 -28.67 -12.57 -22.52
C SER A 4 -27.61 -13.39 -21.77
N SER A 5 -27.79 -13.61 -20.47
CA SER A 5 -27.24 -14.71 -19.66
C SER A 5 -28.05 -14.73 -18.35
N PHE A 6 -29.12 -15.52 -18.25
CA PHE A 6 -29.20 -16.87 -17.64
C PHE A 6 -28.70 -16.94 -16.18
N GLU A 7 -29.62 -16.74 -15.25
CA GLU A 7 -29.57 -17.28 -13.88
C GLU A 7 -30.91 -18.00 -13.62
N MET A 8 -30.84 -19.24 -13.12
CA MET A 8 -31.98 -19.90 -12.49
C MET A 8 -31.51 -20.59 -11.19
N PRO A 9 -32.26 -20.44 -10.08
CA PRO A 9 -32.00 -21.12 -8.82
C PRO A 9 -32.72 -22.49 -8.78
N ILE A 10 -32.12 -23.48 -8.13
CA ILE A 10 -32.72 -24.82 -7.94
C ILE A 10 -33.20 -24.96 -6.49
N HIS A 11 -34.52 -24.96 -6.32
CA HIS A 11 -35.19 -25.63 -5.20
C HIS A 11 -36.02 -26.81 -5.73
N GLN A 12 -35.90 -27.94 -5.02
CA GLN A 12 -36.90 -28.99 -4.78
C GLN A 12 -37.71 -29.59 -5.94
N LEU A 13 -37.57 -30.91 -6.13
CA LEU A 13 -38.58 -31.95 -6.45
C LEU A 13 -37.78 -33.26 -6.68
N ALA A 14 -38.18 -34.49 -6.38
CA ALA A 14 -39.35 -35.05 -5.74
C ALA A 14 -39.02 -36.50 -5.33
N LEU A 15 -39.70 -36.92 -4.27
CA LEU A 15 -40.11 -38.26 -3.89
C LEU A 15 -40.61 -39.11 -5.08
N LEU A 16 -40.23 -40.39 -5.22
CA LEU A 16 -41.15 -41.55 -5.21
C LEU A 16 -40.48 -42.91 -5.53
N CYS A 17 -41.09 -43.94 -4.94
CA CYS A 17 -41.14 -45.36 -5.32
C CYS A 17 -40.12 -46.36 -4.73
N CYS A 18 -40.54 -46.88 -3.57
CA CYS A 18 -40.48 -48.27 -3.16
C CYS A 18 -40.54 -49.30 -4.32
N LEU A 19 -39.72 -50.34 -4.26
CA LEU A 19 -40.09 -51.76 -4.03
C LEU A 19 -38.91 -52.67 -4.40
N GLY A 20 -38.63 -53.65 -3.54
CA GLY A 20 -38.11 -54.94 -4.00
C GLY A 20 -36.93 -55.52 -3.22
N MET A 21 -37.22 -56.67 -2.58
CA MET A 21 -36.31 -57.72 -2.11
C MET A 21 -35.58 -57.44 -0.79
N GLY A 22 -35.75 -58.22 0.29
CA GLY A 22 -36.22 -59.60 0.38
C GLY A 22 -35.07 -60.50 0.80
N LEU A 23 -34.98 -60.72 2.12
CA LEU A 23 -34.66 -61.99 2.76
C LEU A 23 -33.43 -62.78 2.26
N VAL A 24 -32.28 -62.66 2.93
CA VAL A 24 -31.43 -63.82 3.25
C VAL A 24 -30.74 -63.58 4.60
N LEU A 25 -31.29 -64.20 5.65
CA LEU A 25 -30.46 -64.70 6.76
C LEU A 25 -29.61 -65.84 6.20
N ALA A 26 -28.29 -65.68 6.19
CA ALA A 26 -27.36 -66.80 6.02
C ALA A 26 -26.10 -66.55 6.85
N ALA A 27 -26.06 -67.23 7.99
CA ALA A 27 -24.89 -67.83 8.63
C ALA A 27 -23.51 -67.22 8.32
N CYS A 28 -23.01 -66.38 9.24
CA CYS A 28 -21.57 -66.21 9.48
C CYS A 28 -21.23 -66.84 10.85
N GLY A 29 -21.53 -68.13 10.99
CA GLY A 29 -20.86 -68.98 11.97
C GLY A 29 -19.46 -69.28 11.44
N GLY A 30 -18.53 -68.35 11.66
CA GLY A 30 -17.11 -68.57 11.46
C GLY A 30 -16.61 -69.52 12.54
N THR A 31 -16.72 -70.81 12.26
CA THR A 31 -16.09 -71.88 13.01
C THR A 31 -14.61 -71.53 13.22
N ALA A 32 -14.20 -71.43 14.49
CA ALA A 32 -12.82 -71.63 14.84
C ALA A 32 -12.36 -72.94 14.17
N PRO A 33 -11.21 -72.97 13.47
CA PRO A 33 -10.64 -74.26 13.11
C PRO A 33 -10.39 -74.98 14.43
N SER A 34 -11.16 -76.05 14.66
CA SER A 34 -10.90 -77.00 15.72
C SER A 34 -9.42 -77.33 15.67
N ALA A 35 -8.72 -77.15 16.79
CA ALA A 35 -7.43 -77.77 16.99
C ALA A 35 -7.63 -79.25 16.67
N ALA A 36 -7.08 -79.68 15.54
CA ALA A 36 -7.04 -81.08 15.20
C ALA A 36 -6.12 -81.73 16.24
N THR A 37 -6.71 -82.23 17.32
CA THR A 37 -6.12 -83.28 18.15
C THR A 37 -6.15 -84.56 17.33
N GLY A 38 -5.44 -84.56 16.21
CA GLY A 38 -5.06 -85.76 15.50
C GLY A 38 -3.84 -86.31 16.23
N THR A 39 -4.03 -87.36 17.00
CA THR A 39 -2.94 -88.25 17.35
C THR A 39 -2.33 -88.75 16.04
N ALA A 40 -1.23 -88.12 15.61
CA ALA A 40 -0.48 -88.56 14.45
C ALA A 40 -0.09 -90.01 14.66
N ALA A 41 -0.54 -90.89 13.76
CA ALA A 41 -0.03 -92.25 13.70
C ALA A 41 1.49 -92.17 13.52
N LYS A 42 2.25 -92.74 14.47
CA LYS A 42 3.70 -92.92 14.34
C LYS A 42 3.95 -93.70 13.05
N ALA A 43 4.65 -93.11 12.08
CA ALA A 43 5.20 -93.86 10.98
C ALA A 43 6.13 -94.96 11.53
N ALA A 44 6.06 -96.17 10.96
CA ALA A 44 6.87 -97.29 11.40
C ALA A 44 8.36 -96.97 11.28
N ALA A 45 9.10 -97.10 12.38
CA ALA A 45 10.53 -96.87 12.44
C ALA A 45 11.28 -97.78 11.45
N SER A 46 12.05 -97.17 10.54
CA SER A 46 13.05 -97.89 9.74
C SER A 46 14.20 -98.33 10.65
N LYS A 47 14.36 -99.64 10.80
CA LYS A 47 15.43 -100.43 11.43
C LYS A 47 16.63 -99.64 12.01
N ALA A 48 16.85 -99.74 13.33
CA ALA A 48 17.99 -99.20 14.06
C ALA A 48 19.35 -99.66 13.48
N LEU A 49 20.33 -98.75 13.42
CA LEU A 49 21.72 -99.06 13.07
C LEU A 49 22.35 -100.02 14.08
N THR A 50 23.16 -100.96 13.60
CA THR A 50 23.74 -102.06 14.36
C THR A 50 24.98 -101.69 15.21
N ALA A 51 25.32 -100.41 15.36
CA ALA A 51 26.43 -99.96 16.21
C ALA A 51 26.14 -98.58 16.86
N PRO A 52 26.37 -98.41 18.18
CA PRO A 52 26.15 -97.14 18.87
C PRO A 52 27.29 -96.16 18.54
N ALA A 53 26.99 -95.08 17.81
CA ALA A 53 27.89 -93.94 17.70
C ALA A 53 27.66 -92.99 18.88
N THR A 54 28.72 -92.68 19.63
CA THR A 54 28.68 -91.68 20.70
C THR A 54 28.45 -90.29 20.10
N CYS A 55 27.32 -89.65 20.39
CA CYS A 55 27.01 -88.32 19.89
C CYS A 55 27.81 -87.25 20.64
N THR A 56 28.81 -86.64 20.00
CA THR A 56 29.31 -85.33 20.40
C THR A 56 28.48 -84.28 19.65
N GLY A 57 27.41 -83.80 20.27
CA GLY A 57 26.68 -82.65 19.74
C GLY A 57 27.62 -81.44 19.61
N SER A 58 27.45 -80.67 18.54
CA SER A 58 28.10 -79.36 18.36
C SER A 58 27.20 -78.51 17.47
N GLY A 59 27.39 -77.18 17.48
CA GLY A 59 26.68 -76.27 16.58
C GLY A 59 25.17 -76.21 16.83
N ALA A 60 24.38 -76.44 15.76
CA ALA A 60 22.92 -76.32 15.81
C ALA A 60 22.27 -77.33 16.75
N HIS A 61 22.80 -78.55 16.86
CA HIS A 61 22.25 -79.62 17.71
C HIS A 61 22.19 -79.20 19.19
N ASP A 62 23.31 -78.78 19.76
CA ASP A 62 23.40 -78.40 21.18
C ASP A 62 22.55 -77.20 21.53
N LYS A 63 22.36 -76.28 20.58
CA LYS A 63 21.49 -75.13 20.76
C LYS A 63 20.02 -75.53 20.84
N HIS A 64 19.55 -76.45 20.00
CA HIS A 64 18.17 -76.95 20.08
C HIS A 64 17.93 -77.76 21.36
N ALA A 65 18.91 -78.57 21.77
CA ALA A 65 18.88 -79.27 23.06
C ALA A 65 18.84 -78.27 24.24
N ALA A 66 19.66 -77.21 24.20
CA ALA A 66 19.68 -76.16 25.22
C ALA A 66 18.41 -75.30 25.25
N MET A 67 17.65 -75.25 24.14
CA MET A 67 16.31 -74.65 24.08
C MET A 67 15.23 -75.56 24.69
N GLY A 68 15.60 -76.72 25.22
CA GLY A 68 14.67 -77.68 25.84
C GLY A 68 13.84 -78.46 24.83
N MET A 69 14.27 -78.53 23.56
CA MET A 69 13.57 -79.36 22.58
C MET A 69 13.81 -80.84 22.87
N ASP A 70 12.73 -81.59 23.04
CA ASP A 70 12.79 -83.02 23.32
C ASP A 70 13.44 -83.79 22.15
N CYS A 71 14.28 -84.76 22.48
CA CYS A 71 14.97 -85.59 21.49
C CYS A 71 13.99 -86.25 20.51
N ALA A 72 12.79 -86.62 20.97
CA ALA A 72 11.74 -87.24 20.17
C ALA A 72 11.21 -86.34 19.04
N VAL A 73 11.47 -85.03 19.09
CA VAL A 73 11.09 -84.08 18.04
C VAL A 73 11.80 -84.42 16.73
N CYS A 74 13.08 -84.79 16.79
CA CYS A 74 13.90 -85.09 15.62
C CYS A 74 14.29 -86.57 15.51
N HIS A 75 14.28 -87.29 16.63
CA HIS A 75 14.62 -88.71 16.69
C HIS A 75 13.37 -89.51 17.08
N PRO A 76 12.71 -90.18 16.13
CA PRO A 76 11.53 -91.01 16.43
C PRO A 76 11.79 -92.06 17.53
N ASP A 77 13.06 -92.46 17.68
CA ASP A 77 13.56 -93.46 18.63
C ASP A 77 14.23 -92.85 19.89
N GLY A 78 14.14 -91.53 20.09
CA GLY A 78 14.60 -90.88 21.34
C GLY A 78 16.09 -90.54 21.43
N GLY A 79 16.81 -90.44 20.31
CA GLY A 79 18.16 -89.86 20.26
C GLY A 79 19.24 -90.66 19.51
N THR A 80 18.89 -91.76 18.84
CA THR A 80 19.83 -92.58 18.05
C THR A 80 20.03 -92.03 16.62
N TYR A 81 21.26 -92.20 16.09
CA TYR A 81 21.64 -91.74 14.74
C TYR A 81 20.99 -92.62 13.64
N GLY A 82 20.49 -91.98 12.58
CA GLY A 82 20.12 -92.63 11.33
C GLY A 82 18.69 -93.18 11.24
N PHE A 83 17.82 -92.45 10.54
CA PHE A 83 16.55 -92.93 9.99
C PHE A 83 16.61 -92.75 8.46
N SER A 84 16.04 -93.65 7.66
CA SER A 84 16.26 -93.65 6.19
C SER A 84 15.57 -92.48 5.46
N ALA A 85 14.53 -91.93 6.08
CA ALA A 85 13.90 -90.64 5.80
C ALA A 85 12.79 -90.46 6.86
N TYR A 86 12.64 -89.28 7.43
CA TYR A 86 11.57 -88.99 8.39
C TYR A 86 10.76 -87.79 7.90
N ALA A 87 9.46 -88.01 7.66
CA ALA A 87 8.51 -86.95 7.34
C ALA A 87 7.85 -86.48 8.64
N TYR A 88 8.04 -85.21 8.98
CA TYR A 88 7.56 -84.65 10.23
C TYR A 88 6.03 -84.42 10.18
N PRO A 89 5.24 -85.01 11.10
CA PRO A 89 3.77 -84.91 11.06
C PRO A 89 3.21 -83.48 11.21
N GLY A 90 4.01 -82.52 11.68
CA GLY A 90 3.66 -81.10 11.79
C GLY A 90 4.38 -80.19 10.80
N GLY A 91 5.01 -80.74 9.75
CA GLY A 91 5.85 -79.97 8.83
C GLY A 91 5.00 -79.16 7.86
N THR A 92 5.14 -77.83 7.87
CA THR A 92 4.30 -76.89 7.11
C THR A 92 4.88 -76.47 5.75
N GLY A 93 5.98 -77.11 5.31
CA GLY A 93 6.57 -76.88 3.98
C GLY A 93 5.86 -77.66 2.87
N THR A 94 6.03 -77.22 1.61
CA THR A 94 5.46 -77.84 0.39
C THR A 94 5.85 -79.31 0.19
N ALA A 95 6.96 -79.75 0.79
CA ALA A 95 7.48 -81.13 0.72
C ALA A 95 7.25 -81.96 2.00
N GLY A 96 6.44 -81.48 2.96
CA GLY A 96 6.10 -82.25 4.17
C GLY A 96 7.26 -82.47 5.15
N GLY A 97 8.25 -81.58 5.17
CA GLY A 97 9.35 -81.58 6.16
C GLY A 97 10.08 -82.92 6.26
N THR A 98 10.87 -83.25 5.24
CA THR A 98 11.63 -84.50 5.18
C THR A 98 13.08 -84.29 5.63
N VAL A 99 13.52 -85.02 6.66
CA VAL A 99 14.94 -85.08 7.01
C VAL A 99 15.60 -86.19 6.17
N LEU A 100 16.54 -85.82 5.30
CA LEU A 100 17.29 -86.72 4.43
C LEU A 100 18.69 -86.97 5.00
N VAL A 101 19.13 -88.23 5.01
CA VAL A 101 20.48 -88.58 5.42
C VAL A 101 21.44 -88.34 4.26
N GLY A 102 22.39 -87.41 4.42
CA GLY A 102 23.63 -87.43 3.64
C GLY A 102 24.39 -88.72 3.98
N SER A 103 24.76 -89.51 2.96
CA SER A 103 25.39 -90.84 3.10
C SER A 103 26.51 -90.89 4.14
N ALA A 104 26.86 -92.09 4.63
CA ALA A 104 27.79 -92.39 5.74
C ALA A 104 29.24 -91.80 5.68
N ALA A 105 29.55 -90.96 4.69
CA ALA A 105 30.78 -90.16 4.60
C ALA A 105 30.55 -88.64 4.50
N GLY A 106 29.30 -88.16 4.57
CA GLY A 106 28.91 -86.75 4.43
C GLY A 106 28.17 -86.21 5.65
N GLN A 107 28.25 -84.89 5.86
CA GLN A 107 27.55 -84.21 6.96
C GLN A 107 26.03 -84.45 6.87
N THR A 108 25.41 -84.83 8.00
CA THR A 108 23.95 -84.88 8.12
C THR A 108 23.38 -83.47 7.89
N THR A 109 22.67 -83.29 6.78
CA THR A 109 21.91 -82.07 6.48
C THR A 109 20.46 -82.27 6.90
N CYS A 110 19.99 -81.50 7.86
CA CYS A 110 18.60 -81.51 8.25
C CYS A 110 17.83 -80.46 7.43
N ALA A 111 16.83 -80.89 6.68
CA ALA A 111 15.78 -79.99 6.19
C ALA A 111 14.71 -79.88 7.29
N VAL A 112 14.75 -78.80 8.06
CA VAL A 112 13.90 -78.66 9.25
C VAL A 112 12.70 -77.77 8.91
N ALA A 113 11.51 -78.36 8.84
CA ALA A 113 10.26 -77.64 8.58
C ALA A 113 9.87 -76.66 9.70
N CYS A 114 10.41 -76.78 10.92
CA CYS A 114 10.15 -75.83 12.00
C CYS A 114 10.72 -74.42 11.76
N HIS A 115 11.70 -74.25 10.87
CA HIS A 115 12.34 -72.96 10.58
C HIS A 115 11.80 -72.29 9.31
N ALA A 116 10.81 -72.90 8.66
CA ALA A 116 10.23 -72.43 7.41
C ALA A 116 8.83 -71.86 7.66
N PRO A 117 8.53 -70.60 7.26
CA PRO A 117 7.14 -70.15 7.21
C PRO A 117 6.33 -71.08 6.29
N LEU A 118 5.04 -71.26 6.63
CA LEU A 118 4.05 -72.06 5.89
C LEU A 118 4.22 -71.83 4.37
N GLY A 119 4.68 -72.86 3.65
CA GLY A 119 4.83 -72.84 2.20
C GLY A 119 6.20 -72.43 1.62
N SER A 120 7.22 -72.15 2.43
CA SER A 120 8.59 -71.93 1.93
C SER A 120 9.38 -73.24 1.74
N ASP A 121 10.39 -73.21 0.84
CA ASP A 121 11.26 -74.35 0.60
C ASP A 121 12.06 -74.72 1.86
N PRO A 122 12.30 -76.02 2.12
CA PRO A 122 13.06 -76.44 3.29
C PRO A 122 14.49 -75.91 3.24
N HIS A 123 14.93 -75.21 4.29
CA HIS A 123 16.34 -74.83 4.41
C HIS A 123 17.15 -75.98 5.02
N TYR A 124 18.32 -76.24 4.43
CA TYR A 124 19.23 -77.29 4.87
C TYR A 124 20.26 -76.73 5.84
N VAL A 125 20.25 -77.21 7.09
CA VAL A 125 21.29 -76.92 8.08
C VAL A 125 22.13 -78.17 8.32
N THR A 126 23.45 -78.01 8.38
CA THR A 126 24.34 -79.12 8.75
C THR A 126 24.49 -79.20 10.27
N TRP A 127 24.78 -80.40 10.76
CA TRP A 127 25.05 -80.67 12.18
C TRP A 127 26.02 -79.65 12.82
N GLY A 128 27.08 -79.26 12.12
CA GLY A 128 28.12 -78.35 12.62
C GLY A 128 27.89 -76.86 12.35
N THR A 129 26.72 -76.46 11.85
CA THR A 129 26.48 -75.05 11.49
C THR A 129 26.50 -74.18 12.74
N ALA A 130 27.47 -73.25 12.81
CA ALA A 130 27.57 -72.28 13.90
C ALA A 130 26.41 -71.26 13.79
N GLY A 131 25.66 -71.09 14.87
CA GLY A 131 24.61 -70.08 14.96
C GLY A 131 25.08 -68.79 15.64
N PRO A 132 24.28 -67.71 15.59
CA PRO A 132 22.96 -67.62 14.93
C PRO A 132 23.07 -67.52 13.41
N LEU A 133 22.14 -68.14 12.69
CA LEU A 133 22.02 -67.96 11.24
C LEU A 133 21.56 -66.53 10.94
N ASP A 134 22.09 -65.96 9.85
CA ASP A 134 21.54 -64.73 9.30
C ASP A 134 20.09 -64.99 8.82
N CYS A 135 19.24 -63.96 8.88
CA CYS A 135 17.87 -64.04 8.39
C CYS A 135 17.82 -64.47 6.91
N THR A 136 18.79 -64.02 6.10
CA THR A 136 18.92 -64.36 4.67
C THR A 136 19.27 -65.81 4.41
N ALA A 137 19.74 -66.55 5.41
CA ALA A 137 19.92 -67.99 5.30
C ALA A 137 18.55 -68.68 5.17
N CYS A 138 17.51 -68.22 5.86
CA CYS A 138 16.20 -68.87 5.86
C CYS A 138 15.14 -68.13 5.03
N HIS A 139 15.29 -66.82 4.87
CA HIS A 139 14.32 -65.97 4.16
C HIS A 139 14.89 -65.50 2.82
N SER A 140 14.12 -65.72 1.74
CA SER A 140 14.47 -65.22 0.42
C SER A 140 14.48 -63.69 0.40
N THR A 141 15.56 -63.11 -0.16
CA THR A 141 15.66 -61.66 -0.42
C THR A 141 15.07 -61.27 -1.77
N THR A 142 14.64 -62.24 -2.58
CA THR A 142 14.13 -62.03 -3.95
C THR A 142 12.64 -62.36 -4.10
N ALA A 143 12.08 -63.18 -3.21
CA ALA A 143 10.67 -63.55 -3.18
C ALA A 143 9.94 -62.90 -1.99
N LEU A 144 9.92 -61.57 -1.98
CA LEU A 144 9.32 -60.77 -0.91
C LEU A 144 7.80 -60.63 -1.12
N ALA A 145 7.05 -60.47 -0.01
CA ALA A 145 5.61 -60.28 -0.07
C ALA A 145 5.24 -59.00 -0.85
N PRO A 146 4.07 -58.96 -1.53
CA PRO A 146 3.59 -57.74 -2.17
C PRO A 146 3.54 -56.57 -1.17
N GLY A 147 4.17 -55.45 -1.51
CA GLY A 147 4.26 -54.27 -0.64
C GLY A 147 5.44 -54.24 0.32
N HIS A 148 6.31 -55.26 0.33
CA HIS A 148 7.56 -55.22 1.09
C HIS A 148 8.52 -54.15 0.51
N PRO A 149 9.17 -53.31 1.34
CA PRO A 149 10.15 -52.33 0.87
C PRO A 149 11.33 -52.97 0.14
N LYS A 150 11.94 -52.25 -0.80
CA LYS A 150 13.17 -52.73 -1.45
C LYS A 150 14.28 -52.87 -0.38
N LEU A 151 14.90 -54.04 -0.32
CA LEU A 151 16.04 -54.28 0.55
C LEU A 151 17.30 -53.57 0.02
N PRO A 152 18.21 -53.10 0.91
CA PRO A 152 19.51 -52.61 0.51
C PRO A 152 20.35 -53.73 -0.14
N ASP A 153 21.36 -53.36 -0.92
CA ASP A 153 22.20 -54.32 -1.65
C ASP A 153 22.96 -55.29 -0.72
N ALA A 154 23.23 -54.87 0.53
CA ALA A 154 23.75 -55.72 1.59
C ALA A 154 22.70 -55.88 2.70
N VAL A 155 22.13 -57.08 2.82
CA VAL A 155 21.12 -57.41 3.83
C VAL A 155 21.79 -58.14 4.98
N THR A 156 21.63 -57.64 6.19
CA THR A 156 22.08 -58.30 7.42
C THR A 156 20.89 -58.60 8.32
N ARG A 157 21.12 -59.44 9.34
CA ARG A 157 20.16 -59.60 10.46
C ARG A 157 19.63 -58.29 11.01
N ASP A 158 20.46 -57.26 11.15
CA ASP A 158 20.06 -55.95 11.68
C ASP A 158 19.15 -55.19 10.71
N THR A 159 19.35 -55.35 9.40
CA THR A 159 18.42 -54.83 8.37
C THR A 159 17.00 -55.36 8.59
N CYS A 160 16.87 -56.68 8.80
CA CYS A 160 15.57 -57.30 9.05
C CYS A 160 14.98 -56.88 10.40
N LEU A 161 15.83 -56.86 11.44
CA LEU A 161 15.43 -56.48 12.79
C LEU A 161 15.12 -54.98 12.94
N GLY A 162 15.43 -54.13 11.97
CA GLY A 162 14.96 -52.75 11.94
C GLY A 162 13.43 -52.65 11.80
N CYS A 163 12.83 -53.55 11.02
CA CYS A 163 11.40 -53.53 10.73
C CYS A 163 10.62 -54.65 11.43
N HIS A 164 11.25 -55.81 11.66
CA HIS A 164 10.59 -57.00 12.17
C HIS A 164 10.85 -57.26 13.65
N ASP A 165 9.80 -57.66 14.35
CA ASP A 165 9.85 -58.18 15.71
C ASP A 165 9.90 -59.72 15.69
N GLN A 166 10.81 -60.30 16.48
CA GLN A 166 11.01 -61.76 16.50
C GLN A 166 10.09 -62.50 17.46
N SER A 167 9.22 -61.81 18.21
CA SER A 167 8.35 -62.45 19.21
C SER A 167 7.37 -63.48 18.64
N GLN A 168 7.10 -63.45 17.33
CA GLN A 168 6.19 -64.36 16.63
C GLN A 168 6.89 -65.19 15.54
N HIS A 169 8.23 -65.22 15.53
CA HIS A 169 9.00 -65.81 14.45
C HIS A 169 8.69 -67.30 14.22
N THR A 170 8.43 -68.07 15.30
CA THR A 170 8.13 -69.51 15.25
C THR A 170 6.67 -69.83 14.94
N SER A 171 5.76 -68.84 14.95
CA SER A 171 4.33 -69.03 14.65
C SER A 171 4.00 -68.82 13.17
N GLY A 172 4.99 -68.44 12.35
CA GLY A 172 4.81 -68.13 10.93
C GLY A 172 4.09 -66.80 10.66
N LYS A 173 3.79 -66.02 11.72
CA LYS A 173 3.17 -64.69 11.59
C LYS A 173 4.26 -63.62 11.58
N VAL A 174 4.30 -62.82 10.51
CA VAL A 174 5.15 -61.64 10.44
C VAL A 174 4.58 -60.56 11.36
N LYS A 175 5.40 -60.06 12.28
CA LYS A 175 5.07 -58.93 13.14
C LYS A 175 6.07 -57.81 12.92
N LEU A 176 5.56 -56.61 12.65
CA LEU A 176 6.39 -55.41 12.56
C LEU A 176 6.68 -54.85 13.95
N ARG A 177 7.80 -54.16 14.11
CA ARG A 177 8.07 -53.40 15.33
C ARG A 177 7.04 -52.28 15.47
N ALA A 178 6.43 -52.20 16.64
CA ALA A 178 5.59 -51.07 17.01
C ALA A 178 6.45 -49.93 17.56
N HIS A 179 5.92 -48.70 17.51
CA HIS A 179 6.50 -47.60 18.27
C HIS A 179 6.25 -47.79 19.78
N GLU A 180 7.24 -47.45 20.59
CA GLU A 180 7.10 -47.42 22.05
C GLU A 180 6.06 -46.36 22.47
N PRO A 181 5.35 -46.52 23.59
CA PRO A 181 4.33 -45.56 24.04
C PRO A 181 4.82 -44.11 24.16
N ALA A 182 6.10 -43.92 24.50
CA ALA A 182 6.76 -42.62 24.61
C ALA A 182 6.74 -41.83 23.28
N TRP A 183 6.69 -42.51 22.13
CA TRP A 183 6.61 -41.89 20.80
C TRP A 183 5.35 -41.05 20.59
N MET A 184 4.27 -41.34 21.33
CA MET A 184 3.02 -40.56 21.32
C MET A 184 2.94 -39.49 22.42
N ALA A 185 3.87 -39.47 23.37
CA ALA A 185 3.81 -38.56 24.51
C ALA A 185 4.47 -37.21 24.15
N GLN A 186 3.68 -36.12 24.04
CA GLN A 186 4.17 -34.79 23.61
C GLN A 186 5.29 -34.20 24.46
N THR A 187 5.38 -34.60 25.73
CA THR A 187 6.42 -34.14 26.67
C THR A 187 7.69 -34.97 26.60
N ASP A 188 7.67 -36.09 25.89
CA ASP A 188 8.80 -37.00 25.79
C ASP A 188 9.74 -36.56 24.65
N PRO A 189 11.08 -36.58 24.85
CA PRO A 189 12.04 -36.26 23.80
C PRO A 189 11.96 -37.16 22.56
N SER A 190 11.36 -38.35 22.69
CA SER A 190 11.12 -39.30 21.59
C SER A 190 9.81 -39.05 20.83
N PHE A 191 9.05 -38.02 21.19
CA PHE A 191 7.78 -37.68 20.52
C PHE A 191 7.95 -37.57 19.00
N HIS A 192 7.00 -38.15 18.27
CA HIS A 192 7.12 -38.30 16.82
C HIS A 192 7.29 -36.98 16.05
N ALA A 193 6.80 -35.86 16.57
CA ALA A 193 6.99 -34.56 15.93
C ALA A 193 8.49 -34.16 15.82
N PHE A 194 9.34 -34.54 16.78
CA PHE A 194 10.79 -34.32 16.66
C PHE A 194 11.39 -35.12 15.51
N SER A 195 10.87 -36.33 15.27
CA SER A 195 11.30 -37.17 14.14
C SER A 195 10.78 -36.65 12.82
N ALA A 196 9.51 -36.25 12.75
CA ALA A 196 8.92 -35.64 11.55
C ALA A 196 9.65 -34.35 11.13
N ASN A 197 10.08 -33.52 12.09
CA ASN A 197 10.89 -32.33 11.82
C ASN A 197 12.29 -32.60 11.23
N ARG A 198 12.74 -33.86 11.19
CA ARG A 198 13.98 -34.28 10.53
C ARG A 198 13.72 -34.84 9.12
N GLY A 199 12.47 -34.85 8.68
CA GLY A 199 12.02 -35.41 7.41
C GLY A 199 11.20 -36.70 7.58
N LEU A 200 10.43 -37.02 6.55
CA LEU A 200 9.48 -38.15 6.55
C LEU A 200 10.02 -39.42 5.88
N ALA A 201 11.19 -39.35 5.24
CA ALA A 201 11.76 -40.44 4.45
C ALA A 201 11.86 -41.78 5.22
N ALA A 202 12.23 -41.73 6.50
CA ALA A 202 12.30 -42.93 7.34
C ALA A 202 10.92 -43.50 7.71
N CYS A 203 9.90 -42.65 7.77
CA CYS A 203 8.51 -43.06 8.03
C CYS A 203 7.93 -43.78 6.80
N GLU A 204 8.25 -43.28 5.60
CA GLU A 204 7.75 -43.82 4.33
C GLU A 204 8.13 -45.28 4.08
N ASP A 205 9.25 -45.73 4.66
CA ASP A 205 9.71 -47.12 4.54
C ASP A 205 8.75 -48.12 5.17
N CYS A 206 8.03 -47.75 6.24
CA CYS A 206 7.05 -48.60 6.91
C CYS A 206 5.60 -48.19 6.62
N HIS A 207 5.34 -46.88 6.51
CA HIS A 207 3.99 -46.31 6.42
C HIS A 207 3.56 -45.97 4.98
N GLY A 208 4.40 -46.27 3.99
CA GLY A 208 4.14 -46.00 2.57
C GLY A 208 4.63 -44.63 2.14
N ARG A 209 4.91 -44.46 0.85
CA ARG A 209 5.41 -43.19 0.29
C ARG A 209 4.41 -42.05 0.41
N ASP A 210 3.12 -42.37 0.44
CA ASP A 210 2.01 -41.44 0.67
C ASP A 210 1.59 -41.36 2.15
N LEU A 211 2.25 -42.13 3.03
CA LEU A 211 1.97 -42.22 4.46
C LEU A 211 0.52 -42.63 4.79
N THR A 212 -0.16 -43.32 3.87
CA THR A 212 -1.54 -43.80 4.05
C THR A 212 -1.61 -45.24 4.59
N GLY A 213 -0.51 -45.74 5.15
CA GLY A 213 -0.47 -47.00 5.90
C GLY A 213 0.57 -48.00 5.43
N GLY A 214 0.91 -48.01 4.14
CA GLY A 214 1.99 -48.86 3.60
C GLY A 214 1.99 -50.29 4.14
N ALA A 215 3.16 -50.78 4.53
CA ALA A 215 3.33 -52.11 5.11
C ALA A 215 2.84 -52.20 6.58
N SER A 216 2.81 -51.09 7.31
CA SER A 216 2.36 -51.05 8.71
C SER A 216 0.84 -51.12 8.87
N GLY A 217 0.09 -50.73 7.83
CA GLY A 217 -1.36 -50.55 7.86
C GLY A 217 -1.83 -49.34 8.67
N VAL A 218 -0.92 -48.48 9.16
CA VAL A 218 -1.24 -47.33 10.02
C VAL A 218 -0.91 -46.02 9.29
N ALA A 219 -1.93 -45.26 8.92
CA ALA A 219 -1.79 -43.95 8.29
C ALA A 219 -1.62 -42.85 9.35
N CYS A 220 -0.97 -41.74 9.02
CA CYS A 220 -0.95 -40.54 9.89
C CYS A 220 -2.38 -40.07 10.24
N ALA A 221 -3.25 -40.11 9.22
CA ALA A 221 -4.68 -39.80 9.31
C ALA A 221 -5.42 -40.65 10.35
N SER A 222 -4.98 -41.90 10.59
CA SER A 222 -5.64 -42.82 11.54
C SER A 222 -5.73 -42.25 12.96
N CYS A 223 -4.81 -41.35 13.34
CA CYS A 223 -4.86 -40.65 14.62
C CYS A 223 -5.15 -39.16 14.45
N HIS A 224 -4.54 -38.50 13.46
CA HIS A 224 -4.64 -37.05 13.34
C HIS A 224 -5.99 -36.57 12.79
N ASP A 225 -6.72 -37.39 12.02
CA ASP A 225 -8.07 -37.06 11.55
C ASP A 225 -9.17 -37.45 12.56
N ALA A 226 -8.82 -38.17 13.63
CA ALA A 226 -9.81 -38.71 14.56
C ALA A 226 -10.57 -37.64 15.36
N ASN A 227 -9.97 -36.47 15.57
CA ASN A 227 -10.53 -35.38 16.40
C ASN A 227 -10.31 -34.00 15.77
N LEU A 228 -10.69 -33.83 14.51
CA LEU A 228 -10.54 -32.55 13.83
C LEU A 228 -11.55 -31.50 14.33
N PRO A 229 -11.17 -30.21 14.41
CA PRO A 229 -12.12 -29.12 14.62
C PRO A 229 -13.21 -29.08 13.54
N ALA A 230 -14.37 -28.53 13.88
CA ALA A 230 -15.47 -28.36 12.93
C ALA A 230 -15.01 -27.55 11.69
N GLY A 231 -15.32 -28.06 10.50
CA GLY A 231 -14.95 -27.43 9.22
C GLY A 231 -13.55 -27.80 8.69
N VAL A 232 -12.77 -28.59 9.43
CA VAL A 232 -11.46 -29.10 8.97
C VAL A 232 -11.63 -30.53 8.45
N THR A 233 -11.25 -30.78 7.20
CA THR A 233 -11.45 -32.08 6.54
C THR A 233 -10.26 -33.04 6.70
N THR A 234 -9.07 -32.51 6.99
CA THR A 234 -7.86 -33.30 7.20
C THR A 234 -6.88 -32.55 8.09
N TRP A 235 -6.14 -33.28 8.91
CA TRP A 235 -5.08 -32.77 9.77
C TRP A 235 -3.99 -32.05 8.98
N ALA A 236 -3.70 -32.49 7.76
CA ALA A 236 -2.68 -31.89 6.90
C ALA A 236 -2.98 -30.43 6.56
N LYS A 237 -4.26 -30.02 6.65
CA LYS A 237 -4.70 -28.63 6.45
C LYS A 237 -4.97 -27.89 7.77
N ASN A 238 -4.76 -28.54 8.91
CA ASN A 238 -4.93 -27.93 10.23
C ASN A 238 -3.62 -27.31 10.71
N CYS A 239 -3.27 -26.13 10.19
CA CYS A 239 -2.01 -25.44 10.49
C CYS A 239 -1.76 -25.29 12.00
N THR A 240 -2.81 -25.04 12.79
CA THR A 240 -2.72 -24.85 14.24
C THR A 240 -2.27 -26.09 15.00
N MET A 241 -2.37 -27.27 14.38
CA MET A 241 -1.91 -28.52 14.97
C MET A 241 -0.40 -28.48 15.23
N CYS A 242 0.38 -28.03 14.23
CA CYS A 242 1.83 -27.95 14.33
C CYS A 242 2.30 -26.56 14.78
N HIS A 243 1.76 -25.51 14.15
CA HIS A 243 2.19 -24.13 14.37
C HIS A 243 1.47 -23.42 15.52
N GLY A 244 0.45 -24.05 16.12
CA GLY A 244 -0.34 -23.43 17.18
C GLY A 244 -1.26 -22.34 16.69
N GLY A 245 -1.93 -21.67 17.61
CA GLY A 245 -2.81 -20.53 17.32
C GLY A 245 -2.70 -19.45 18.38
N GLN A 246 -1.46 -19.18 18.81
CA GLN A 246 -1.18 -18.31 19.96
C GLN A 246 -1.55 -16.85 19.70
N ASN A 247 -1.43 -16.42 18.44
CA ASN A 247 -1.76 -15.06 18.01
C ASN A 247 -3.14 -14.99 17.34
N ASP A 248 -3.50 -16.01 16.54
CA ASP A 248 -4.84 -16.21 16.00
C ASP A 248 -5.10 -17.70 15.66
N ALA A 249 -6.32 -18.01 15.23
CA ALA A 249 -6.74 -19.37 14.90
C ALA A 249 -6.26 -19.88 13.52
N SER A 250 -5.51 -19.09 12.75
CA SER A 250 -5.00 -19.49 11.43
C SER A 250 -3.73 -20.34 11.53
N GLY A 251 -3.00 -20.23 12.65
CA GLY A 251 -1.67 -20.80 12.82
C GLY A 251 -0.56 -20.09 12.07
N ALA A 252 -0.86 -18.93 11.52
CA ALA A 252 0.08 -17.89 11.12
C ALA A 252 -0.18 -16.65 11.99
N PRO A 253 0.83 -15.94 12.49
CA PRO A 253 2.25 -16.29 12.46
C PRO A 253 2.52 -17.60 13.23
N PRO A 254 3.39 -18.48 12.71
CA PRO A 254 3.63 -19.78 13.33
C PRO A 254 4.41 -19.66 14.63
N ARG A 255 4.15 -20.56 15.59
CA ARG A 255 5.11 -20.84 16.67
C ARG A 255 6.23 -21.77 16.18
N THR A 256 7.32 -21.86 16.93
CA THR A 256 8.38 -22.85 16.69
C THR A 256 7.84 -24.27 16.84
N THR A 257 8.13 -25.14 15.88
CA THR A 257 7.80 -26.57 16.01
C THR A 257 8.75 -27.27 16.98
N TRP A 258 8.35 -28.42 17.52
CA TRP A 258 9.09 -29.17 18.54
C TRP A 258 10.59 -29.34 18.22
N GLY A 259 11.44 -28.92 19.16
CA GLY A 259 12.89 -29.05 19.03
C GLY A 259 13.57 -27.92 18.26
N LYS A 260 12.83 -26.87 17.87
CA LYS A 260 13.36 -25.71 17.15
C LYS A 260 13.28 -24.39 17.94
N ASP A 261 12.95 -24.43 19.23
CA ASP A 261 12.72 -23.24 20.07
C ASP A 261 13.94 -22.31 20.20
N ALA A 262 15.15 -22.85 20.06
CA ALA A 262 16.39 -22.06 20.10
C ALA A 262 16.63 -21.21 18.83
N ASP A 263 15.92 -21.49 17.73
CA ASP A 263 16.10 -20.83 16.43
C ASP A 263 15.02 -19.76 16.22
N LEU A 264 15.24 -18.61 16.86
CA LEU A 264 14.30 -17.48 16.85
C LEU A 264 14.03 -16.92 15.44
N VAL A 265 14.93 -17.17 14.47
CA VAL A 265 14.79 -16.70 13.09
C VAL A 265 13.62 -17.39 12.38
N ARG A 266 13.20 -18.59 12.82
CA ARG A 266 12.07 -19.32 12.24
C ARG A 266 10.73 -18.59 12.38
N VAL A 267 10.57 -17.81 13.45
CA VAL A 267 9.33 -17.08 13.73
C VAL A 267 9.54 -15.58 13.56
N GLY A 268 10.56 -15.02 14.24
CA GLY A 268 10.92 -13.60 14.21
C GLY A 268 9.74 -12.63 14.12
N ALA A 269 9.80 -11.70 13.18
CA ALA A 269 8.83 -10.63 13.01
C ALA A 269 7.56 -11.01 12.21
N HIS A 270 7.15 -12.29 12.16
CA HIS A 270 5.93 -12.65 11.43
C HIS A 270 4.67 -11.94 11.98
N ALA A 271 4.50 -11.88 13.30
CA ALA A 271 3.30 -11.31 13.93
C ALA A 271 2.99 -9.86 13.48
N PRO A 272 3.94 -8.91 13.54
CA PRO A 272 3.67 -7.54 13.07
C PRO A 272 3.41 -7.44 11.56
N HIS A 273 3.93 -8.37 10.73
CA HIS A 273 3.64 -8.36 9.29
C HIS A 273 2.27 -8.97 8.97
N ALA A 274 1.93 -10.09 9.61
CA ALA A 274 0.67 -10.79 9.38
C ALA A 274 -0.53 -10.05 10.01
N GLY A 275 -0.35 -9.40 11.16
CA GLY A 275 -1.40 -8.65 11.85
C GLY A 275 -1.56 -7.20 11.41
N GLY A 276 -0.54 -6.62 10.73
CA GLY A 276 -0.47 -5.19 10.44
C GLY A 276 -0.19 -4.33 11.67
N SER A 277 -0.20 -3.01 11.48
CA SER A 277 0.05 -2.00 12.52
C SER A 277 -0.61 -0.67 12.18
N ALA A 278 -0.39 0.36 13.02
CA ALA A 278 -0.78 1.72 12.68
C ALA A 278 -0.04 2.27 11.45
N LEU A 279 1.13 1.70 11.11
CA LEU A 279 1.97 2.15 9.99
C LEU A 279 1.76 1.32 8.72
N ALA A 280 1.28 0.09 8.82
CA ALA A 280 1.27 -0.84 7.70
C ALA A 280 0.03 -1.75 7.73
N PRO A 281 -0.55 -2.11 6.57
CA PRO A 281 -1.61 -3.09 6.53
C PRO A 281 -1.07 -4.48 6.93
N ALA A 282 -1.99 -5.41 7.21
CA ALA A 282 -1.65 -6.83 7.25
C ALA A 282 -1.20 -7.29 5.86
N PHE A 283 -0.13 -8.06 5.79
CA PHE A 283 0.40 -8.63 4.55
C PHE A 283 0.13 -10.12 4.47
N ASP A 284 -0.20 -10.59 3.26
CA ASP A 284 -0.31 -12.03 2.98
C ASP A 284 1.07 -12.69 2.88
N CYS A 285 1.13 -13.99 3.15
CA CYS A 285 2.37 -14.75 3.26
C CYS A 285 3.19 -14.72 1.96
N GLU A 286 2.49 -14.80 0.82
CA GLU A 286 3.01 -14.84 -0.56
C GLU A 286 3.81 -13.59 -0.92
N LEU A 287 3.75 -12.53 -0.11
CA LEU A 287 4.62 -11.37 -0.25
C LEU A 287 6.09 -11.72 0.01
N CYS A 288 6.36 -12.67 0.91
CA CYS A 288 7.70 -13.02 1.38
C CYS A 288 8.08 -14.46 1.04
N HIS A 289 7.16 -15.42 1.15
CA HIS A 289 7.43 -16.82 0.87
C HIS A 289 6.18 -17.54 0.40
N VAL A 290 6.35 -18.73 -0.20
CA VAL A 290 5.20 -19.54 -0.63
C VAL A 290 4.40 -20.00 0.59
N LYS A 291 3.08 -19.81 0.56
CA LYS A 291 2.15 -20.38 1.52
C LYS A 291 1.89 -21.85 1.18
N PRO A 292 2.23 -22.81 2.05
CA PRO A 292 1.96 -24.21 1.81
C PRO A 292 0.45 -24.47 1.69
N ALA A 293 0.04 -25.32 0.74
CA ALA A 293 -1.36 -25.72 0.61
C ALA A 293 -1.81 -26.70 1.71
N ASP A 294 -0.87 -27.51 2.22
CA ASP A 294 -1.02 -28.45 3.32
C ASP A 294 0.37 -28.86 3.86
N ALA A 295 0.37 -29.73 4.88
CA ALA A 295 1.56 -30.21 5.57
C ALA A 295 2.55 -30.98 4.66
N PHE A 296 2.10 -31.54 3.54
CA PHE A 296 2.93 -32.33 2.63
C PHE A 296 3.38 -31.55 1.39
N ALA A 297 3.07 -30.26 1.31
CA ALA A 297 3.59 -29.41 0.25
C ALA A 297 5.12 -29.47 0.21
N ILE A 298 5.68 -29.56 -0.99
CA ILE A 298 7.13 -29.67 -1.23
C ILE A 298 7.86 -28.52 -0.52
N GLY A 299 8.88 -28.86 0.27
CA GLY A 299 9.70 -27.93 1.03
C GLY A 299 9.08 -27.46 2.34
N HIS A 300 7.96 -28.03 2.80
CA HIS A 300 7.34 -27.70 4.08
C HIS A 300 7.81 -28.61 5.23
N LEU A 301 7.30 -29.84 5.34
CA LEU A 301 7.76 -30.82 6.36
C LEU A 301 9.05 -31.55 5.95
N ASP A 302 9.30 -31.66 4.66
CA ASP A 302 10.49 -32.26 4.04
C ASP A 302 11.64 -31.25 3.84
N GLY A 303 11.40 -29.96 4.08
CA GLY A 303 12.41 -28.90 4.11
C GLY A 303 12.83 -28.51 5.53
N ASP A 304 14.08 -28.07 5.73
CA ASP A 304 14.51 -27.59 7.06
C ASP A 304 13.95 -26.20 7.39
N THR A 305 13.72 -25.33 6.39
CA THR A 305 13.12 -23.98 6.57
C THR A 305 12.28 -23.58 5.37
N ALA A 306 11.30 -22.70 5.58
CA ALA A 306 10.55 -22.08 4.50
C ALA A 306 11.48 -21.36 3.51
N THR A 307 11.25 -21.56 2.22
CA THR A 307 12.01 -20.88 1.16
C THR A 307 11.45 -19.48 0.93
N VAL A 308 12.25 -18.45 1.18
CA VAL A 308 11.86 -17.06 0.94
C VAL A 308 11.85 -16.79 -0.57
N THR A 309 10.70 -16.36 -1.07
CA THR A 309 10.45 -16.01 -2.47
C THR A 309 9.57 -14.77 -2.48
N PHE A 310 10.16 -13.61 -2.72
CA PHE A 310 9.43 -12.35 -2.67
C PHE A 310 8.44 -12.22 -3.83
N GLY A 311 7.24 -11.73 -3.53
CA GLY A 311 6.15 -11.52 -4.47
C GLY A 311 5.50 -10.14 -4.33
N GLY A 312 4.60 -9.82 -5.26
CA GLY A 312 3.69 -8.68 -5.14
C GLY A 312 4.36 -7.34 -4.82
N LEU A 313 3.92 -6.71 -3.71
CA LEU A 313 4.39 -5.39 -3.31
C LEU A 313 5.89 -5.38 -2.95
N ALA A 314 6.45 -6.47 -2.42
CA ALA A 314 7.86 -6.52 -2.03
C ALA A 314 8.81 -6.30 -3.22
N LEU A 315 8.36 -6.67 -4.43
CA LEU A 315 9.11 -6.52 -5.70
C LEU A 315 8.99 -5.11 -6.32
N ARG A 316 8.17 -4.21 -5.79
CA ARG A 316 7.86 -2.90 -6.40
C ARG A 316 8.95 -1.83 -6.20
N VAL A 317 10.20 -2.22 -6.00
CA VAL A 317 11.34 -1.29 -5.85
C VAL A 317 12.11 -1.19 -7.17
N GLY A 318 12.87 -0.10 -7.33
CA GLY A 318 13.79 0.10 -8.45
C GLY A 318 14.89 -0.96 -8.55
N ALA A 319 15.94 -0.66 -9.33
CA ALA A 319 16.90 -1.58 -9.98
C ALA A 319 17.55 -2.76 -9.20
N VAL A 320 17.34 -2.94 -7.90
CA VAL A 320 17.95 -4.02 -7.08
C VAL A 320 16.87 -4.97 -6.56
N ALA A 321 17.05 -6.27 -6.77
CA ALA A 321 16.11 -7.29 -6.33
C ALA A 321 16.06 -7.40 -4.79
N PRO A 322 14.86 -7.59 -4.19
CA PRO A 322 14.73 -7.92 -2.78
C PRO A 322 15.50 -9.18 -2.40
N ALA A 323 16.13 -9.18 -1.23
CA ALA A 323 16.89 -10.33 -0.75
C ALA A 323 16.73 -10.56 0.76
N TRP A 324 16.86 -11.83 1.14
CA TRP A 324 16.85 -12.33 2.50
C TRP A 324 18.14 -13.09 2.77
N ASP A 325 18.83 -12.73 3.85
CA ASP A 325 19.98 -13.46 4.35
C ASP A 325 19.62 -14.11 5.69
N ARG A 326 19.59 -15.44 5.72
CA ARG A 326 19.26 -16.22 6.91
C ARG A 326 20.37 -16.18 7.96
N THR A 327 21.64 -16.06 7.56
CA THR A 327 22.79 -16.08 8.47
C THR A 327 22.83 -14.83 9.35
N THR A 328 22.55 -13.67 8.75
CA THR A 328 22.42 -12.39 9.47
C THR A 328 20.99 -12.10 9.92
N ALA A 329 20.02 -12.89 9.44
CA ALA A 329 18.59 -12.67 9.59
C ALA A 329 18.15 -11.30 9.07
N THR A 330 18.72 -10.81 7.96
CA THR A 330 18.44 -9.47 7.42
C THR A 330 17.63 -9.50 6.13
N CYS A 331 16.66 -8.59 6.03
CA CYS A 331 15.96 -8.30 4.79
C CYS A 331 16.59 -7.08 4.10
N SER A 332 16.55 -7.05 2.77
CA SER A 332 17.11 -5.96 1.98
C SER A 332 16.33 -5.68 0.71
N ASN A 333 16.37 -4.44 0.25
CA ASN A 333 15.85 -4.00 -1.05
C ASN A 333 14.37 -4.34 -1.30
N THR A 334 13.57 -4.49 -0.24
CA THR A 334 12.11 -4.67 -0.36
C THR A 334 11.43 -3.30 -0.41
N TYR A 335 10.25 -3.21 -1.04
CA TYR A 335 9.50 -1.95 -1.15
C TYR A 335 9.24 -1.32 0.22
N CYS A 336 8.86 -2.14 1.20
CA CYS A 336 8.48 -1.67 2.52
C CYS A 336 9.68 -1.21 3.37
N HIS A 337 10.88 -1.75 3.13
CA HIS A 337 12.08 -1.38 3.88
C HIS A 337 12.96 -0.36 3.14
N GLY A 338 12.78 -0.20 1.83
CA GLY A 338 13.59 0.71 1.01
C GLY A 338 15.07 0.35 1.11
N THR A 339 15.88 1.29 1.58
CA THR A 339 17.31 1.09 1.83
C THR A 339 17.62 0.52 3.21
N ALA A 340 16.63 0.42 4.10
CA ALA A 340 16.82 -0.16 5.41
C ALA A 340 17.14 -1.65 5.32
N GLN A 341 17.97 -2.12 6.24
CA GLN A 341 18.40 -3.52 6.37
C GLN A 341 17.95 -4.07 7.73
N PRO A 342 16.63 -4.20 7.98
CA PRO A 342 16.14 -4.66 9.27
C PRO A 342 16.54 -6.11 9.52
N VAL A 343 16.78 -6.41 10.79
CA VAL A 343 17.01 -7.76 11.30
C VAL A 343 15.65 -8.34 11.71
N TRP A 344 15.31 -9.50 11.18
CA TRP A 344 14.04 -10.20 11.40
C TRP A 344 13.69 -10.46 12.86
N THR A 345 14.70 -10.56 13.72
CA THR A 345 14.58 -10.75 15.17
C THR A 345 14.87 -9.47 15.96
N GLY A 346 15.08 -8.34 15.30
CA GLY A 346 15.58 -7.10 15.90
C GLY A 346 14.52 -6.19 16.53
N GLY A 347 13.24 -6.53 16.39
CA GLY A 347 12.14 -5.89 17.13
C GLY A 347 11.61 -4.58 16.54
N PRO A 348 10.60 -3.97 17.21
CA PRO A 348 9.78 -2.90 16.63
C PRO A 348 10.52 -1.56 16.44
N SER A 349 11.64 -1.32 17.13
CA SER A 349 12.42 -0.09 17.01
C SER A 349 12.96 0.14 15.58
N GLN A 350 13.08 -0.92 14.78
CA GLN A 350 13.52 -0.84 13.39
C GLN A 350 12.47 -0.24 12.45
N GLY A 351 11.20 -0.17 12.89
CA GLY A 351 10.09 0.44 12.15
C GLY A 351 9.80 1.90 12.53
N ALA A 352 10.72 2.59 13.21
CA ALA A 352 10.54 4.00 13.56
C ALA A 352 10.50 4.89 12.30
N CYS A 353 9.71 5.97 12.33
CA CYS A 353 9.67 6.93 11.23
C CYS A 353 11.08 7.45 10.89
N GLY A 354 11.37 7.54 9.59
CA GLY A 354 12.70 7.94 9.10
C GLY A 354 13.65 6.78 8.82
N THR A 355 13.35 5.53 9.23
CA THR A 355 14.23 4.39 8.97
C THR A 355 14.12 3.87 7.54
N CYS A 356 12.92 3.85 6.95
CA CYS A 356 12.69 3.35 5.58
C CYS A 356 12.94 4.41 4.50
N HIS A 357 12.52 5.65 4.75
CA HIS A 357 12.73 6.80 3.87
C HIS A 357 12.95 8.07 4.71
N GLY A 358 13.61 9.07 4.13
CA GLY A 358 13.76 10.39 4.77
C GLY A 358 12.41 11.05 5.06
N LEU A 359 12.39 11.97 6.02
CA LEU A 359 11.25 12.82 6.35
C LEU A 359 11.62 14.30 6.12
N PRO A 360 11.37 14.87 4.93
CA PRO A 360 10.77 14.25 3.73
C PRO A 360 11.74 13.33 2.94
N PRO A 361 11.24 12.48 2.02
CA PRO A 361 12.08 11.67 1.16
C PRO A 361 13.06 12.53 0.35
N ALA A 362 14.34 12.14 0.32
CA ALA A 362 15.38 12.84 -0.44
C ALA A 362 15.31 12.49 -1.94
N THR A 363 14.19 12.79 -2.60
CA THR A 363 14.02 12.59 -4.04
C THR A 363 13.93 13.94 -4.75
N ALA A 364 14.37 14.00 -6.00
CA ALA A 364 14.28 15.21 -6.82
C ALA A 364 12.83 15.66 -7.08
N GLN A 365 11.86 14.78 -6.82
CA GLN A 365 10.42 15.01 -7.03
C GLN A 365 9.74 15.56 -5.77
N HIS A 366 10.36 15.43 -4.58
CA HIS A 366 9.81 15.97 -3.35
C HIS A 366 10.24 17.43 -3.17
N PRO A 367 9.32 18.40 -3.01
CA PRO A 367 9.69 19.78 -2.78
C PRO A 367 10.37 19.97 -1.42
N VAL A 368 11.11 21.07 -1.27
CA VAL A 368 11.65 21.48 0.01
C VAL A 368 10.49 21.94 0.89
N VAL A 369 10.19 21.18 1.94
CA VAL A 369 9.17 21.50 2.93
C VAL A 369 9.78 21.48 4.34
N ALA A 370 9.09 22.09 5.31
CA ALA A 370 9.49 21.99 6.71
C ALA A 370 9.49 20.50 7.14
N ALA A 371 10.42 20.14 8.03
CA ALA A 371 10.56 18.76 8.52
C ALA A 371 9.40 18.30 9.43
N GLU A 372 8.52 19.22 9.84
CA GLU A 372 7.37 18.92 10.67
C GLU A 372 6.33 18.08 9.91
N LEU A 373 5.93 16.97 10.51
CA LEU A 373 5.00 15.99 9.92
C LEU A 373 3.62 16.58 9.57
N THR A 374 3.18 17.64 10.25
CA THR A 374 1.92 18.35 9.95
C THR A 374 1.92 18.96 8.54
N GLY A 375 3.09 19.31 8.01
CA GLY A 375 3.22 19.84 6.64
C GLY A 375 2.97 18.78 5.55
N CYS A 376 3.19 17.50 5.86
CA CYS A 376 3.01 16.41 4.92
C CYS A 376 1.55 16.22 4.52
N ALA A 377 0.61 16.43 5.44
CA ALA A 377 -0.83 16.22 5.23
C ALA A 377 -1.43 17.09 4.11
N VAL A 378 -0.78 18.23 3.80
CA VAL A 378 -1.20 19.12 2.71
C VAL A 378 -1.16 18.40 1.37
N CYS A 379 -0.11 17.61 1.14
CA CYS A 379 0.07 16.85 -0.10
C CYS A 379 -0.38 15.39 0.06
N HIS A 380 -0.18 14.81 1.23
CA HIS A 380 -0.40 13.39 1.51
C HIS A 380 -1.63 13.16 2.40
N ALA A 381 -2.75 13.83 2.13
CA ALA A 381 -3.95 13.80 2.98
C ALA A 381 -4.62 12.42 3.13
N LYS A 382 -4.31 11.47 2.24
CA LYS A 382 -4.77 10.07 2.34
C LYS A 382 -3.81 9.18 3.14
N THR A 383 -2.64 9.70 3.49
CA THR A 383 -1.58 8.98 4.23
C THR A 383 -1.44 9.55 5.63
N MET A 384 -1.61 10.87 5.79
CA MET A 384 -1.41 11.58 7.04
C MET A 384 -2.52 12.58 7.33
N ASP A 385 -2.88 12.70 8.60
CA ASP A 385 -3.87 13.66 9.08
C ASP A 385 -3.26 15.05 9.37
N ALA A 386 -4.11 16.04 9.65
CA ALA A 386 -3.69 17.42 9.92
C ALA A 386 -2.83 17.57 11.19
N ALA A 387 -2.83 16.58 12.09
CA ALA A 387 -1.98 16.54 13.28
C ALA A 387 -0.60 15.92 13.00
N GLY A 388 -0.31 15.54 11.75
CA GLY A 388 0.94 14.92 11.35
C GLY A 388 1.04 13.46 11.80
N GLN A 389 -0.09 12.79 12.07
CA GLN A 389 -0.12 11.36 12.34
C GLN A 389 -0.40 10.59 11.05
N ILE A 390 0.21 9.41 10.90
CA ILE A 390 -0.18 8.50 9.82
C ILE A 390 -1.59 8.01 10.08
N ILE A 391 -2.44 8.08 9.06
CA ILE A 391 -3.77 7.50 9.08
C ILE A 391 -3.60 5.98 9.02
N PRO A 392 -4.06 5.23 10.03
CA PRO A 392 -3.94 3.77 10.01
C PRO A 392 -4.68 3.17 8.81
N PRO A 393 -4.19 2.06 8.23
CA PRO A 393 -4.92 1.34 7.19
C PRO A 393 -6.32 0.91 7.61
N SER A 394 -6.54 0.60 8.89
CA SER A 394 -7.86 0.31 9.46
C SER A 394 -8.83 1.50 9.42
N GLN A 395 -8.33 2.71 9.20
CA GLN A 395 -9.11 3.95 9.02
C GLN A 395 -9.09 4.44 7.56
N GLY A 396 -8.63 3.59 6.62
CA GLY A 396 -8.55 3.92 5.20
C GLY A 396 -7.27 4.64 4.77
N GLY A 397 -6.26 4.69 5.64
CA GLY A 397 -4.96 5.28 5.30
C GLY A 397 -4.19 4.46 4.26
N MET A 398 -3.44 5.15 3.42
CA MET A 398 -2.75 4.59 2.24
C MET A 398 -1.24 4.44 2.41
N HIS A 399 -0.69 4.52 3.63
CA HIS A 399 0.73 4.27 3.84
C HIS A 399 1.07 2.81 3.49
N LEU A 400 2.10 2.61 2.65
CA LEU A 400 2.52 1.30 2.13
C LEU A 400 1.49 0.56 1.25
N ASP A 401 0.63 1.27 0.51
CA ASP A 401 -0.27 0.68 -0.50
C ASP A 401 0.41 0.47 -1.88
N GLY A 402 1.63 0.96 -2.03
CA GLY A 402 2.40 0.88 -3.27
C GLY A 402 2.18 2.03 -4.26
N VAL A 403 1.48 3.08 -3.87
CA VAL A 403 1.21 4.27 -4.69
C VAL A 403 1.49 5.53 -3.85
N VAL A 404 2.29 6.44 -4.39
CA VAL A 404 2.50 7.75 -3.74
C VAL A 404 1.23 8.58 -3.93
N GLN A 405 0.52 8.85 -2.84
CA GLN A 405 -0.69 9.67 -2.84
C GLN A 405 -0.33 11.15 -2.71
N SER A 406 -0.45 11.92 -3.78
CA SER A 406 -0.42 13.39 -3.74
C SER A 406 -1.78 13.96 -4.15
N THR A 407 -2.38 14.84 -3.36
CA THR A 407 -3.74 15.35 -3.56
C THR A 407 -3.88 16.25 -4.80
N GLY A 408 -4.99 16.06 -5.52
CA GLY A 408 -5.65 17.10 -6.31
C GLY A 408 -6.72 17.82 -5.46
N HIS A 409 -7.22 18.97 -5.92
CA HIS A 409 -8.19 19.80 -5.17
C HIS A 409 -9.57 19.13 -5.04
N ASP A 410 -10.27 19.36 -3.92
CA ASP A 410 -11.65 18.89 -3.69
C ASP A 410 -12.63 19.43 -4.75
N PRO A 411 -13.70 18.72 -5.17
CA PRO A 411 -14.65 19.23 -6.16
C PRO A 411 -15.26 20.60 -5.84
N SER A 412 -15.48 20.91 -4.56
CA SER A 412 -15.99 22.22 -4.11
C SER A 412 -15.01 23.37 -4.35
N TRP A 413 -13.74 23.09 -4.66
CA TRP A 413 -12.72 24.07 -5.02
C TRP A 413 -12.96 24.69 -6.41
N MET A 414 -13.57 23.93 -7.33
CA MET A 414 -13.93 24.42 -8.68
C MET A 414 -15.34 25.01 -8.76
N ASP A 415 -16.19 24.82 -7.75
CA ASP A 415 -17.57 25.29 -7.76
C ASP A 415 -17.66 26.77 -7.39
N THR A 416 -18.09 27.62 -8.33
CA THR A 416 -18.25 29.07 -8.12
C THR A 416 -19.30 29.44 -7.07
N ALA A 417 -20.22 28.54 -6.73
CA ALA A 417 -21.23 28.74 -5.68
C ALA A 417 -20.70 28.34 -4.29
N SER A 418 -19.57 27.64 -4.22
CA SER A 418 -18.97 27.16 -2.99
C SER A 418 -18.24 28.29 -2.25
N THR A 419 -18.36 28.30 -0.92
CA THR A 419 -17.53 29.15 -0.06
C THR A 419 -16.05 28.74 -0.07
N SER A 420 -15.74 27.54 -0.55
CA SER A 420 -14.39 27.00 -0.75
C SER A 420 -13.85 27.24 -2.16
N PHE A 421 -14.56 27.99 -3.01
CA PHE A 421 -14.14 28.28 -4.38
C PHE A 421 -12.72 28.88 -4.42
N HIS A 422 -11.89 28.40 -5.34
CA HIS A 422 -10.47 28.74 -5.36
C HIS A 422 -10.16 30.22 -5.51
N ALA A 423 -11.09 31.02 -6.06
CA ALA A 423 -10.92 32.47 -6.13
C ALA A 423 -10.75 33.11 -4.73
N TYR A 424 -11.43 32.62 -3.69
CA TYR A 424 -11.23 33.13 -2.33
C TYR A 424 -9.80 32.89 -1.83
N ALA A 425 -9.19 31.76 -2.21
CA ALA A 425 -7.80 31.46 -1.89
C ALA A 425 -6.84 32.33 -2.71
N ALA A 426 -7.10 32.49 -4.01
CA ALA A 426 -6.30 33.35 -4.89
C ALA A 426 -6.26 34.80 -4.41
N GLU A 427 -7.39 35.35 -3.92
CA GLU A 427 -7.46 36.71 -3.35
C GLU A 427 -6.58 36.90 -2.12
N ARG A 428 -6.23 35.83 -1.40
CA ARG A 428 -5.29 35.86 -0.28
C ARG A 428 -3.82 35.75 -0.72
N GLY A 429 -3.58 35.49 -2.01
CA GLY A 429 -2.27 35.38 -2.62
C GLY A 429 -2.05 34.03 -3.33
N LEU A 430 -1.19 34.05 -4.34
CA LEU A 430 -0.88 32.87 -5.17
C LEU A 430 0.27 32.00 -4.62
N GLY A 431 0.99 32.48 -3.59
CA GLY A 431 2.12 31.78 -2.97
C GLY A 431 1.85 30.32 -2.62
N PRO A 432 0.73 29.99 -1.95
CA PRO A 432 0.38 28.59 -1.66
C PRO A 432 0.18 27.73 -2.91
N CYS A 433 -0.37 28.30 -3.98
CA CYS A 433 -0.57 27.59 -5.25
C CYS A 433 0.76 27.36 -5.98
N GLN A 434 1.66 28.35 -5.93
CA GLN A 434 2.97 28.30 -6.58
C GLN A 434 3.87 27.17 -6.04
N ALA A 435 3.62 26.72 -4.81
CA ALA A 435 4.32 25.57 -4.22
C ALA A 435 4.09 24.27 -5.01
N CYS A 436 2.89 24.08 -5.58
CA CYS A 436 2.54 22.86 -6.33
C CYS A 436 2.50 23.09 -7.84
N HIS A 437 1.99 24.24 -8.29
CA HIS A 437 1.74 24.54 -9.70
C HIS A 437 2.90 25.30 -10.37
N GLY A 438 3.99 25.55 -9.65
CA GLY A 438 5.16 26.29 -10.13
C GLY A 438 5.05 27.79 -9.87
N GLN A 439 6.19 28.48 -9.83
CA GLN A 439 6.24 29.93 -9.54
C GLN A 439 5.46 30.76 -10.58
N ASP A 440 5.41 30.29 -11.82
CA ASP A 440 4.64 30.89 -12.92
C ASP A 440 3.24 30.27 -13.08
N LEU A 441 2.88 29.30 -12.24
CA LEU A 441 1.63 28.54 -12.30
C LEU A 441 1.42 27.80 -13.64
N SER A 442 2.51 27.46 -14.34
CA SER A 442 2.49 26.76 -15.63
C SER A 442 2.47 25.23 -15.50
N GLY A 443 2.22 24.69 -14.31
CA GLY A 443 2.03 23.26 -14.09
C GLY A 443 2.87 22.71 -12.95
N GLY A 444 4.11 23.16 -12.81
CA GLY A 444 5.00 22.77 -11.71
C GLY A 444 5.01 21.26 -11.44
N LEU A 445 4.98 20.87 -10.17
CA LEU A 445 4.89 19.48 -9.74
C LEU A 445 3.52 18.87 -10.02
N ALA A 446 2.46 19.68 -9.97
CA ALA A 446 1.09 19.23 -10.22
C ALA A 446 0.83 18.85 -11.70
N GLN A 447 1.69 19.27 -12.63
CA GLN A 447 1.53 19.15 -14.08
C GLN A 447 0.21 19.74 -14.63
N VAL A 448 -0.45 20.60 -13.83
CA VAL A 448 -1.70 21.28 -14.17
C VAL A 448 -1.48 22.78 -14.13
N ALA A 449 -1.48 23.43 -15.30
CA ALA A 449 -1.29 24.86 -15.43
C ALA A 449 -2.60 25.62 -15.25
N CYS A 450 -2.58 26.82 -14.66
CA CYS A 450 -3.77 27.67 -14.59
C CYS A 450 -4.37 27.92 -15.98
N GLY A 451 -3.52 28.10 -17.00
CA GLY A 451 -3.95 28.32 -18.38
C GLY A 451 -4.75 27.16 -18.98
N GLN A 452 -4.56 25.92 -18.53
CA GLN A 452 -5.33 24.77 -19.04
C GLN A 452 -6.84 24.92 -18.79
N CYS A 453 -7.22 25.64 -17.74
CA CYS A 453 -8.63 25.90 -17.41
C CYS A 453 -9.05 27.34 -17.73
N HIS A 454 -8.14 28.31 -17.56
CA HIS A 454 -8.48 29.72 -17.58
C HIS A 454 -8.12 30.44 -18.89
N ASP A 455 -7.32 29.83 -19.77
CA ASP A 455 -7.11 30.40 -21.10
C ASP A 455 -8.42 30.29 -21.88
N ARG A 456 -8.93 31.43 -22.33
CA ARG A 456 -10.17 31.52 -23.08
C ARG A 456 -9.90 32.12 -24.45
N THR A 457 -10.57 31.58 -25.46
CA THR A 457 -10.60 32.15 -26.80
C THR A 457 -11.56 33.36 -26.84
N GLN A 458 -11.07 34.48 -27.35
CA GLN A 458 -11.84 35.69 -27.62
C GLN A 458 -12.68 35.55 -28.90
N PRO A 459 -13.72 36.39 -29.10
CA PRO A 459 -14.54 36.37 -30.31
C PRO A 459 -13.77 36.56 -31.63
N ASP A 460 -12.60 37.19 -31.57
CA ASP A 460 -11.71 37.42 -32.71
C ASP A 460 -10.72 36.25 -32.97
N GLY A 461 -10.81 35.17 -32.18
CA GLY A 461 -9.97 33.98 -32.31
C GLY A 461 -8.64 34.06 -31.55
N THR A 462 -8.35 35.14 -30.83
CA THR A 462 -7.13 35.25 -30.01
C THR A 462 -7.30 34.51 -28.68
N VAL A 463 -6.25 33.85 -28.18
CA VAL A 463 -6.22 33.29 -26.82
C VAL A 463 -5.64 34.35 -25.88
N LEU A 464 -6.43 34.80 -24.91
CA LEU A 464 -5.84 35.55 -23.79
C LEU A 464 -5.24 34.55 -22.80
N ALA A 465 -3.93 34.64 -22.61
CA ALA A 465 -3.27 34.00 -21.48
C ALA A 465 -4.01 34.40 -20.20
N TRP A 466 -4.33 33.42 -19.36
CA TRP A 466 -5.13 33.59 -18.15
C TRP A 466 -4.61 34.74 -17.27
N SER A 467 -3.28 34.92 -17.21
CA SER A 467 -2.60 35.96 -16.44
C SER A 467 -2.92 37.38 -16.92
N LYS A 468 -3.37 37.55 -18.17
CA LYS A 468 -3.74 38.85 -18.77
C LYS A 468 -5.25 39.02 -18.93
N ASN A 469 -6.04 38.01 -18.58
CA ASN A 469 -7.50 38.04 -18.72
C ASN A 469 -8.16 38.71 -17.50
N CYS A 470 -8.10 40.04 -17.43
CA CYS A 470 -8.65 40.82 -16.31
C CYS A 470 -10.16 40.58 -16.08
N LEU A 471 -10.92 40.26 -17.13
CA LEU A 471 -12.36 40.00 -17.06
C LEU A 471 -12.73 38.82 -16.16
N MET A 472 -11.83 37.85 -16.05
CA MET A 472 -12.05 36.67 -15.24
C MET A 472 -12.27 37.02 -13.77
N CYS A 473 -11.40 37.86 -13.20
CA CYS A 473 -11.45 38.25 -11.80
C CYS A 473 -12.26 39.53 -11.57
N HIS A 474 -11.99 40.57 -12.35
CA HIS A 474 -12.58 41.90 -12.17
C HIS A 474 -13.90 42.07 -12.90
N GLY A 475 -14.12 41.36 -14.01
CA GLY A 475 -15.33 41.54 -14.81
C GLY A 475 -15.37 42.84 -15.58
N GLY A 476 -16.25 42.87 -16.57
CA GLY A 476 -16.39 44.00 -17.48
C GLY A 476 -17.80 44.55 -17.47
N VAL A 477 -18.28 44.96 -16.29
CA VAL A 477 -19.65 45.44 -16.13
C VAL A 477 -19.91 46.70 -16.96
N ASP A 478 -18.94 47.63 -17.01
CA ASP A 478 -19.07 48.87 -17.79
C ASP A 478 -18.21 48.86 -19.08
N SER A 479 -17.13 48.06 -19.12
CA SER A 479 -16.34 47.86 -20.34
C SER A 479 -15.68 46.48 -20.38
N GLN A 480 -15.39 45.97 -21.57
CA GLN A 480 -14.72 44.66 -21.74
C GLN A 480 -13.22 44.69 -21.39
N THR A 481 -12.72 45.74 -20.75
CA THR A 481 -11.30 45.86 -20.36
C THR A 481 -11.00 45.29 -18.98
N GLY A 482 -12.02 44.99 -18.16
CA GLY A 482 -11.82 44.66 -16.74
C GLY A 482 -11.79 45.90 -15.83
N ALA A 483 -11.87 47.10 -16.43
CA ALA A 483 -11.94 48.38 -15.76
C ALA A 483 -13.26 49.08 -16.14
N PRO A 484 -14.02 49.63 -15.18
CA PRO A 484 -13.81 49.57 -13.74
C PRO A 484 -14.01 48.13 -13.21
N PRO A 485 -13.21 47.70 -12.22
CA PRO A 485 -13.31 46.35 -11.69
C PRO A 485 -14.59 46.19 -10.86
N ARG A 486 -15.21 45.02 -10.91
CA ARG A 486 -16.16 44.58 -9.87
C ARG A 486 -15.39 44.18 -8.62
N ALA A 487 -16.06 44.19 -7.46
CA ALA A 487 -15.50 43.62 -6.25
C ALA A 487 -15.26 42.11 -6.44
N THR A 488 -14.04 41.66 -6.19
CA THR A 488 -13.64 40.24 -6.31
C THR A 488 -14.26 39.41 -5.18
N TRP A 489 -14.19 38.07 -5.30
CA TRP A 489 -14.80 37.14 -4.34
C TRP A 489 -14.35 37.42 -2.90
N GLY A 490 -15.32 37.51 -1.98
CA GLY A 490 -15.07 37.82 -0.58
C GLY A 490 -14.97 39.31 -0.25
N ASN A 491 -14.97 40.18 -1.26
CA ASN A 491 -14.78 41.63 -1.09
C ASN A 491 -16.01 42.48 -1.43
N ALA A 492 -17.16 41.86 -1.72
CA ALA A 492 -18.37 42.57 -2.17
C ALA A 492 -18.92 43.61 -1.17
N ALA A 493 -18.64 43.43 0.12
CA ALA A 493 -19.07 44.35 1.18
C ALA A 493 -18.16 45.58 1.36
N ASP A 494 -17.08 45.70 0.58
CA ASP A 494 -16.09 46.78 0.70
C ASP A 494 -16.17 47.72 -0.53
N PRO A 495 -17.07 48.72 -0.50
CA PRO A 495 -17.32 49.61 -1.65
C PRO A 495 -16.10 50.47 -2.01
N VAL A 496 -15.15 50.65 -1.08
CA VAL A 496 -13.95 51.47 -1.27
C VAL A 496 -12.96 50.82 -2.26
N ARG A 497 -13.09 49.51 -2.53
CA ARG A 497 -12.23 48.82 -3.51
C ARG A 497 -12.53 49.21 -4.96
N VAL A 498 -13.78 49.54 -5.27
CA VAL A 498 -14.21 49.91 -6.62
C VAL A 498 -14.45 51.41 -6.70
N GLY A 499 -15.26 51.96 -5.79
CA GLY A 499 -15.64 53.38 -5.72
C GLY A 499 -15.90 54.03 -7.08
N ALA A 500 -15.37 55.23 -7.27
CA ALA A 500 -15.65 56.08 -8.42
C ALA A 500 -14.86 55.75 -9.71
N HIS A 501 -14.30 54.54 -9.87
CA HIS A 501 -13.52 54.17 -11.06
C HIS A 501 -14.29 54.42 -12.38
N THR A 502 -15.57 54.06 -12.47
CA THR A 502 -16.37 54.23 -13.70
C THR A 502 -16.38 55.68 -14.17
N LEU A 503 -16.63 56.62 -13.25
CA LEU A 503 -16.74 58.04 -13.57
C LEU A 503 -15.39 58.63 -14.00
N HIS A 504 -14.28 58.19 -13.38
CA HIS A 504 -12.95 58.64 -13.77
C HIS A 504 -12.52 58.11 -15.14
N LEU A 505 -12.82 56.84 -15.45
CA LEU A 505 -12.48 56.23 -16.74
C LEU A 505 -13.35 56.74 -17.89
N ALA A 506 -14.62 57.02 -17.63
CA ALA A 506 -15.52 57.56 -18.63
C ALA A 506 -15.37 59.08 -18.82
N GLY A 507 -14.92 59.79 -17.79
CA GLY A 507 -14.96 61.26 -17.73
C GLY A 507 -16.33 61.78 -17.33
N SER A 508 -16.48 63.11 -17.35
CA SER A 508 -17.72 63.81 -17.00
C SER A 508 -17.88 65.09 -17.82
N ALA A 509 -18.96 65.85 -17.54
CA ALA A 509 -19.14 67.19 -18.10
C ALA A 509 -18.06 68.19 -17.63
N LEU A 510 -17.29 67.88 -16.58
CA LEU A 510 -16.25 68.76 -16.03
C LEU A 510 -14.84 68.37 -16.49
N SER A 511 -14.58 67.12 -16.86
CA SER A 511 -13.24 66.64 -17.20
C SER A 511 -13.32 65.48 -18.17
N GLY A 512 -12.34 65.39 -19.07
CA GLY A 512 -12.14 64.21 -19.89
C GLY A 512 -11.78 62.95 -19.07
N PRO A 513 -11.72 61.78 -19.74
CA PRO A 513 -11.26 60.51 -19.15
C PRO A 513 -9.88 60.61 -18.50
N VAL A 514 -9.74 59.98 -17.33
CA VAL A 514 -8.48 59.93 -16.58
C VAL A 514 -7.76 58.61 -16.84
N ALA A 515 -6.49 58.69 -17.26
CA ALA A 515 -5.65 57.50 -17.46
C ALA A 515 -5.30 56.83 -16.11
N CYS A 516 -5.24 55.50 -16.08
CA CYS A 516 -4.98 54.70 -14.88
C CYS A 516 -3.70 55.11 -14.15
N THR A 517 -2.65 55.45 -14.92
CA THR A 517 -1.34 55.90 -14.44
C THR A 517 -1.38 57.21 -13.65
N SER A 518 -2.55 57.88 -13.61
CA SER A 518 -2.74 59.04 -12.74
C SER A 518 -2.87 58.65 -11.27
N CYS A 519 -3.37 57.44 -10.97
CA CYS A 519 -3.66 56.99 -9.61
C CYS A 519 -2.75 55.83 -9.17
N HIS A 520 -2.49 54.87 -10.07
CA HIS A 520 -1.66 53.72 -9.78
C HIS A 520 -0.94 53.24 -11.04
N THR A 521 0.13 52.46 -10.86
CA THR A 521 0.83 51.81 -11.97
C THR A 521 -0.13 50.96 -12.80
N ALA A 522 0.05 50.97 -14.12
CA ALA A 522 -0.77 50.15 -15.01
C ALA A 522 -0.54 48.66 -14.72
N ILE A 523 -1.63 47.93 -14.46
CA ILE A 523 -1.60 46.48 -14.27
C ILE A 523 -1.63 45.83 -15.64
N THR A 524 -0.59 45.03 -15.96
CA THR A 524 -0.45 44.39 -17.27
C THR A 524 -0.73 42.89 -17.24
N ASP A 525 -0.60 42.28 -16.05
CA ASP A 525 -0.97 40.90 -15.75
C ASP A 525 -1.13 40.70 -14.23
N VAL A 526 -1.61 39.52 -13.82
CA VAL A 526 -1.82 39.14 -12.41
C VAL A 526 -0.54 39.16 -11.55
N PHE A 527 0.64 39.02 -12.16
CA PHE A 527 1.92 39.00 -11.45
C PHE A 527 2.53 40.40 -11.28
N THR A 528 1.90 41.43 -11.84
CA THR A 528 2.34 42.82 -11.68
C THR A 528 2.53 43.13 -10.18
N PRO A 529 3.71 43.62 -9.75
CA PRO A 529 3.97 43.92 -8.34
C PRO A 529 2.92 44.85 -7.75
N GLY A 530 2.39 44.50 -6.58
CA GLY A 530 1.31 45.26 -5.93
C GLY A 530 -0.10 44.93 -6.39
N HIS A 531 -0.30 43.89 -7.21
CA HIS A 531 -1.62 43.32 -7.53
C HIS A 531 -2.02 42.20 -6.54
N ILE A 532 -2.10 40.94 -6.98
CA ILE A 532 -2.54 39.80 -6.16
C ILE A 532 -1.47 39.31 -5.18
N MET A 533 -0.20 39.67 -5.42
CA MET A 533 0.94 39.14 -4.66
C MET A 533 1.09 39.76 -3.27
N ASN A 534 0.48 40.93 -2.99
CA ASN A 534 0.63 41.64 -1.70
C ASN A 534 -0.65 42.32 -1.18
N GLY A 535 -1.82 42.01 -1.75
CA GLY A 535 -3.12 42.42 -1.21
C GLY A 535 -3.39 43.93 -1.23
N MET A 536 -4.22 44.35 -2.19
CA MET A 536 -4.65 45.72 -2.53
C MET A 536 -3.72 46.45 -3.50
N ALA A 537 -4.31 47.05 -4.53
CA ALA A 537 -3.61 47.92 -5.47
C ALA A 537 -3.01 49.10 -4.72
N HIS A 538 -1.70 49.29 -4.88
CA HIS A 538 -1.00 50.42 -4.30
C HIS A 538 -1.25 51.67 -5.16
N LEU A 539 -1.71 52.77 -4.54
CA LEU A 539 -1.83 54.04 -5.25
C LEU A 539 -0.45 54.70 -5.33
N THR A 540 0.08 54.75 -6.54
CA THR A 540 1.29 55.47 -6.89
C THR A 540 0.88 56.57 -7.84
N PHE A 541 0.53 57.73 -7.28
CA PHE A 541 0.06 58.87 -8.05
C PHE A 541 1.12 59.37 -9.02
N GLY A 542 0.69 59.72 -10.23
CA GLY A 542 1.53 60.25 -11.29
C GLY A 542 0.73 61.06 -12.29
N GLY A 543 1.39 61.51 -13.36
CA GLY A 543 0.74 62.21 -14.47
C GLY A 543 -0.11 63.38 -14.01
N LEU A 544 -1.40 63.35 -14.40
CA LEU A 544 -2.34 64.43 -14.14
C LEU A 544 -2.54 64.69 -12.64
N ALA A 545 -2.54 63.66 -11.78
CA ALA A 545 -2.79 63.84 -10.35
C ALA A 545 -1.74 64.72 -9.66
N THR A 546 -0.49 64.68 -10.13
CA THR A 546 0.66 65.43 -9.61
C THR A 546 0.92 66.76 -10.32
N ALA A 547 0.09 67.13 -11.30
CA ALA A 547 0.26 68.37 -12.05
C ALA A 547 0.09 69.62 -11.15
N GLY A 548 0.56 70.78 -11.62
CA GLY A 548 0.40 72.05 -10.89
C GLY A 548 1.03 72.09 -9.49
N GLY A 549 2.07 71.30 -9.25
CA GLY A 549 2.76 71.20 -7.96
C GLY A 549 1.98 70.45 -6.87
N ALA A 550 0.91 69.75 -7.24
CA ALA A 550 0.09 68.97 -6.32
C ALA A 550 0.89 67.82 -5.67
N ASN A 551 0.59 67.51 -4.41
CA ASN A 551 1.16 66.37 -3.69
C ASN A 551 0.04 65.41 -3.23
N PRO A 552 -0.43 64.54 -4.14
CA PRO A 552 -1.55 63.65 -3.91
C PRO A 552 -1.36 62.74 -2.70
N SER A 553 -2.45 62.52 -1.96
CA SER A 553 -2.51 61.43 -0.99
C SER A 553 -3.89 60.77 -0.95
N TRP A 554 -3.89 59.53 -0.51
CA TRP A 554 -5.08 58.71 -0.33
C TRP A 554 -5.12 58.16 1.08
N ASN A 555 -6.28 58.29 1.73
CA ASN A 555 -6.53 57.68 3.03
C ASN A 555 -7.65 56.65 2.92
N ARG A 556 -7.28 55.37 2.99
CA ARG A 556 -8.23 54.26 2.91
C ARG A 556 -9.21 54.21 4.08
N ALA A 557 -8.81 54.61 5.28
CA ALA A 557 -9.65 54.53 6.48
C ALA A 557 -10.84 55.48 6.41
N THR A 558 -10.64 56.63 5.77
CA THR A 558 -11.70 57.62 5.52
C THR A 558 -12.22 57.58 4.08
N ALA A 559 -11.64 56.75 3.23
CA ALA A 559 -11.88 56.71 1.80
C ALA A 559 -11.73 58.08 1.10
N THR A 560 -10.77 58.91 1.51
CA THR A 560 -10.61 60.29 0.97
C THR A 560 -9.38 60.44 0.07
N CYS A 561 -9.55 61.20 -1.01
CA CYS A 561 -8.45 61.70 -1.85
C CYS A 561 -8.14 63.15 -1.46
N ALA A 562 -6.87 63.48 -1.25
CA ALA A 562 -6.43 64.82 -0.86
C ALA A 562 -5.32 65.33 -1.76
N SER A 563 -5.25 66.64 -1.95
CA SER A 563 -4.11 67.33 -2.57
C SER A 563 -3.75 66.82 -3.98
N THR A 564 -4.74 66.30 -4.71
CA THR A 564 -4.60 65.98 -6.14
C THR A 564 -4.87 67.22 -6.98
N TYR A 565 -4.19 67.35 -8.12
CA TYR A 565 -4.47 68.43 -9.09
C TYR A 565 -5.95 68.49 -9.44
N CYS A 566 -6.55 67.35 -9.79
CA CYS A 566 -7.95 67.28 -10.23
C CYS A 566 -8.95 67.71 -9.14
N HIS A 567 -8.60 67.59 -7.86
CA HIS A 567 -9.45 67.99 -6.73
C HIS A 567 -9.04 69.34 -6.14
N GLY A 568 -8.30 70.16 -6.89
CA GLY A 568 -7.96 71.53 -6.47
C GLY A 568 -6.71 71.64 -5.60
N GLY A 569 -5.83 70.64 -5.59
CA GLY A 569 -4.54 70.66 -4.89
C GLY A 569 -3.43 71.44 -5.61
N TYR A 570 -3.77 72.22 -6.65
CA TYR A 570 -2.82 73.02 -7.42
C TYR A 570 -2.65 74.43 -6.85
N SER A 571 -1.47 75.00 -7.09
CA SER A 571 -1.22 76.42 -6.89
C SER A 571 -0.14 76.90 -7.85
N GLY A 572 -0.13 78.19 -8.16
CA GLY A 572 0.86 78.75 -9.05
C GLY A 572 0.71 80.25 -9.23
N THR A 573 1.51 80.78 -10.15
CA THR A 573 1.39 82.15 -10.63
C THR A 573 1.12 82.15 -12.13
N TYR A 574 0.37 83.15 -12.58
CA TYR A 574 0.13 83.42 -13.98
C TYR A 574 0.56 84.86 -14.27
N THR A 575 1.41 85.03 -15.27
CA THR A 575 1.90 86.35 -15.68
C THR A 575 1.32 86.68 -17.04
N TYR A 576 0.67 87.84 -17.14
CA TYR A 576 0.17 88.38 -18.39
C TYR A 576 0.57 89.84 -18.54
N THR A 577 0.58 90.30 -19.79
CA THR A 577 0.83 91.72 -20.09
C THR A 577 -0.49 92.48 -20.03
N ALA A 578 -0.55 93.52 -19.23
CA ALA A 578 -1.65 94.48 -19.19
C ALA A 578 -1.09 95.88 -19.44
N TRP A 579 -1.89 96.79 -20.01
CA TRP A 579 -1.49 98.18 -20.13
C TRP A 579 -1.75 98.92 -18.81
N ASP A 580 -0.73 99.55 -18.23
CA ASP A 580 -0.90 100.43 -17.07
C ASP A 580 -0.98 101.87 -17.54
N TYR A 581 -2.19 102.42 -17.52
CA TYR A 581 -2.46 103.78 -17.99
C TYR A 581 -1.95 104.87 -17.03
N SER A 582 -1.53 104.53 -15.80
CA SER A 582 -0.90 105.50 -14.88
C SER A 582 0.53 105.85 -15.30
N VAL A 583 1.18 104.94 -16.03
CA VAL A 583 2.53 105.10 -16.60
C VAL A 583 2.55 105.01 -18.12
N ASP A 584 1.38 104.82 -18.74
CA ASP A 584 1.13 104.68 -20.18
C ASP A 584 2.08 103.72 -20.91
N GLN A 585 2.27 102.53 -20.34
CA GLN A 585 3.14 101.47 -20.88
C GLN A 585 2.59 100.07 -20.55
N PRO A 586 2.98 99.02 -21.31
CA PRO A 586 2.66 97.64 -20.97
C PRO A 586 3.46 97.20 -19.74
N VAL A 587 2.76 96.69 -18.73
CA VAL A 587 3.34 96.12 -17.50
C VAL A 587 3.04 94.63 -17.42
N GLN A 588 3.95 93.88 -16.78
CA GLN A 588 3.69 92.48 -16.45
C GLN A 588 2.91 92.41 -15.14
N VAL A 589 1.70 91.85 -15.20
CA VAL A 589 0.88 91.56 -14.03
C VAL A 589 1.04 90.08 -13.72
N THR A 590 1.52 89.79 -12.51
CA THR A 590 1.61 88.41 -12.00
C THR A 590 0.54 88.21 -10.95
N THR A 591 -0.33 87.22 -11.16
CA THR A 591 -1.41 86.86 -10.24
C THR A 591 -1.19 85.44 -9.73
N SER A 592 -1.28 85.27 -8.41
CA SER A 592 -1.25 83.94 -7.79
C SER A 592 -2.64 83.31 -7.78
N TYR A 593 -2.71 82.02 -8.10
CA TYR A 593 -3.92 81.21 -8.03
C TYR A 593 -3.69 79.94 -7.21
N SER A 594 -4.77 79.45 -6.61
CA SER A 594 -4.79 78.19 -5.87
C SER A 594 -6.18 77.57 -5.97
N GLY A 595 -6.25 76.25 -6.05
CA GLY A 595 -7.51 75.52 -5.92
C GLY A 595 -8.00 75.49 -4.48
N GLY A 596 -9.24 75.05 -4.29
CA GLY A 596 -9.92 74.86 -3.01
C GLY A 596 -9.55 73.58 -2.27
N ASN A 597 -8.69 72.73 -2.86
CA ASN A 597 -8.22 71.45 -2.32
C ASN A 597 -9.33 70.61 -1.68
N GLY A 598 -10.34 70.26 -2.49
CA GLY A 598 -11.44 69.42 -2.09
C GLY A 598 -10.98 68.06 -1.58
N LEU A 599 -11.72 67.53 -0.61
CA LEU A 599 -11.49 66.24 0.04
C LEU A 599 -12.67 65.27 -0.26
N PRO A 600 -12.90 64.89 -1.52
CA PRO A 600 -14.01 63.99 -1.85
C PRO A 600 -13.76 62.59 -1.30
N LEU A 601 -14.85 61.90 -0.93
CA LEU A 601 -14.80 60.46 -0.71
C LEU A 601 -14.71 59.74 -2.06
N TRP A 602 -13.96 58.65 -2.10
CA TRP A 602 -13.87 57.78 -3.27
C TRP A 602 -15.19 57.15 -3.69
N THR A 603 -16.14 57.12 -2.77
CA THR A 603 -17.50 56.62 -2.98
C THR A 603 -18.52 57.75 -3.14
N ASP A 604 -18.10 59.03 -3.14
CA ASP A 604 -19.01 60.17 -3.24
C ASP A 604 -19.55 60.40 -4.66
N GLY A 605 -20.60 61.22 -4.72
CA GLY A 605 -21.18 61.74 -5.95
C GLY A 605 -20.33 62.81 -6.64
N PRO A 606 -20.80 63.33 -7.80
CA PRO A 606 -20.02 64.20 -8.66
C PRO A 606 -19.68 65.54 -8.00
N MET A 607 -18.45 66.01 -8.23
CA MET A 607 -18.00 67.33 -7.78
C MET A 607 -18.72 68.47 -8.53
N THR A 608 -18.77 69.64 -7.90
CA THR A 608 -19.26 70.88 -8.52
C THR A 608 -18.10 71.86 -8.72
N CYS A 609 -18.33 72.96 -9.45
CA CYS A 609 -17.28 73.96 -9.71
C CYS A 609 -16.62 74.45 -8.40
N THR A 610 -17.44 74.73 -7.37
CA THR A 610 -16.99 75.21 -6.06
C THR A 610 -16.20 74.19 -5.25
N SER A 611 -16.22 72.91 -5.64
CA SER A 611 -15.40 71.87 -5.02
C SER A 611 -13.91 72.01 -5.34
N CYS A 612 -13.57 72.61 -6.49
CA CYS A 612 -12.20 72.73 -6.97
C CYS A 612 -11.67 74.16 -6.94
N HIS A 613 -12.49 75.17 -7.24
CA HIS A 613 -12.15 76.59 -7.15
C HIS A 613 -13.42 77.44 -6.98
N GLY A 614 -13.29 78.69 -6.53
CA GLY A 614 -14.47 79.59 -6.47
C GLY A 614 -15.10 79.82 -7.85
N ASN A 615 -16.40 80.07 -7.92
CA ASN A 615 -17.10 80.39 -9.17
C ASN A 615 -17.82 81.75 -9.05
N PRO A 616 -17.17 82.90 -9.36
CA PRO A 616 -15.76 83.05 -9.75
C PRO A 616 -14.77 82.90 -8.56
N PRO A 617 -13.47 82.65 -8.80
CA PRO A 617 -12.45 82.58 -7.74
C PRO A 617 -12.30 83.89 -6.97
N ASN A 618 -11.85 83.82 -5.70
CA ASN A 618 -11.80 84.98 -4.80
C ASN A 618 -10.71 86.01 -5.18
N LYS A 619 -10.87 87.24 -4.64
CA LYS A 619 -10.35 88.58 -5.02
C LYS A 619 -8.83 88.79 -5.26
N ASN A 620 -8.14 87.97 -6.05
CA ASN A 620 -6.69 88.14 -6.28
C ASN A 620 -6.30 88.93 -7.55
N GLY A 621 -7.25 89.56 -8.26
CA GLY A 621 -6.93 90.34 -9.45
C GLY A 621 -8.07 91.24 -9.94
N TYR A 622 -7.70 92.23 -10.75
CA TYR A 622 -8.55 93.32 -11.28
C TYR A 622 -9.88 92.89 -11.92
N TRP A 623 -10.01 91.62 -12.37
CA TRP A 623 -11.12 91.17 -13.22
C TRP A 623 -12.01 90.07 -12.62
N HIS A 624 -11.64 89.51 -11.46
CA HIS A 624 -12.49 88.54 -10.73
C HIS A 624 -13.36 89.19 -9.65
N VAL A 625 -13.30 90.53 -9.52
CA VAL A 625 -14.10 91.33 -8.60
C VAL A 625 -14.71 92.53 -9.31
N GLY A 626 -16.04 92.61 -9.27
CA GLY A 626 -16.74 93.91 -9.26
C GLY A 626 -17.07 94.58 -10.60
N HIS A 627 -17.00 93.90 -11.75
CA HIS A 627 -17.54 94.49 -12.99
C HIS A 627 -19.07 94.29 -13.06
N PRO A 628 -19.88 95.30 -13.45
CA PRO A 628 -21.34 95.18 -13.63
C PRO A 628 -21.78 94.28 -14.82
N GLY A 629 -20.87 93.45 -15.34
CA GLY A 629 -21.05 92.63 -16.54
C GLY A 629 -21.18 91.12 -16.29
N GLY A 630 -21.18 90.68 -15.03
CA GLY A 630 -21.41 89.29 -14.65
C GLY A 630 -20.29 88.33 -15.07
N SER A 631 -20.33 87.13 -14.51
CA SER A 631 -19.58 85.95 -14.94
C SER A 631 -19.62 85.82 -16.47
N GLN A 632 -18.52 86.11 -17.18
CA GLN A 632 -18.34 85.84 -18.63
C GLN A 632 -17.03 85.10 -18.79
N CYS A 633 -16.98 83.86 -18.29
CA CYS A 633 -15.77 83.04 -18.26
C CYS A 633 -15.13 82.91 -19.64
N GLU A 634 -15.93 82.79 -20.70
CA GLU A 634 -15.49 82.61 -22.10
C GLU A 634 -14.58 83.73 -22.64
N LEU A 635 -14.56 84.90 -22.01
CA LEU A 635 -13.68 86.01 -22.41
C LEU A 635 -12.20 85.71 -22.18
N CYS A 636 -11.93 84.92 -21.15
CA CYS A 636 -10.58 84.60 -20.69
C CYS A 636 -10.31 83.09 -20.72
N HIS A 637 -11.32 82.27 -20.44
CA HIS A 637 -11.24 80.82 -20.35
C HIS A 637 -11.88 80.18 -21.59
N PRO A 638 -11.09 79.65 -22.53
CA PRO A 638 -11.60 79.09 -23.79
C PRO A 638 -12.39 77.79 -23.59
N ASP A 639 -12.33 77.19 -22.41
CA ASP A 639 -12.95 75.94 -22.00
C ASP A 639 -14.27 76.12 -21.23
N ALA A 640 -14.67 77.36 -20.93
CA ALA A 640 -15.84 77.66 -20.12
C ALA A 640 -16.72 78.72 -20.78
N SER A 641 -18.01 78.72 -20.44
CA SER A 641 -18.97 79.76 -20.81
C SER A 641 -19.88 80.08 -19.64
N SER A 642 -20.42 81.30 -19.62
CA SER A 642 -21.37 81.75 -18.61
C SER A 642 -22.68 82.19 -19.24
N GLY A 643 -23.81 81.74 -18.68
CA GLY A 643 -25.14 82.13 -19.12
C GLY A 643 -26.12 82.31 -17.96
N SER A 644 -27.36 82.72 -18.27
CA SER A 644 -28.44 82.87 -17.29
C SER A 644 -28.83 81.57 -16.56
N ALA A 645 -28.41 80.42 -17.10
CA ALA A 645 -28.59 79.09 -16.51
C ALA A 645 -27.40 78.64 -15.61
N GLY A 646 -26.34 79.44 -15.48
CA GLY A 646 -25.11 79.11 -14.73
C GLY A 646 -23.87 78.96 -15.61
N SER A 647 -22.71 78.73 -14.98
CA SER A 647 -21.42 78.48 -15.66
C SER A 647 -21.34 77.02 -16.15
N VAL A 648 -20.83 76.79 -17.36
CA VAL A 648 -20.68 75.46 -17.98
C VAL A 648 -19.30 75.32 -18.62
N ILE A 649 -18.69 74.15 -18.48
CA ILE A 649 -17.48 73.75 -19.22
C ILE A 649 -17.89 73.32 -20.63
N THR A 650 -17.40 74.04 -21.64
CA THR A 650 -17.69 73.81 -23.06
C THR A 650 -16.68 72.84 -23.69
N ASN A 651 -15.49 72.70 -23.10
CA ASN A 651 -14.48 71.75 -23.55
C ASN A 651 -13.82 71.02 -22.37
N PRO A 652 -14.36 69.86 -21.94
CA PRO A 652 -13.81 69.06 -20.84
C PRO A 652 -12.39 68.51 -21.10
N ALA A 653 -11.89 68.54 -22.34
CA ALA A 653 -10.50 68.14 -22.62
C ALA A 653 -9.48 69.24 -22.27
N LEU A 654 -9.95 70.48 -22.12
CA LEU A 654 -9.14 71.61 -21.64
C LEU A 654 -9.33 71.84 -20.14
N HIS A 655 -10.51 71.52 -19.59
CA HIS A 655 -10.74 71.62 -18.15
C HIS A 655 -10.19 70.39 -17.42
N VAL A 656 -9.22 70.60 -16.51
CA VAL A 656 -8.50 69.54 -15.77
C VAL A 656 -7.56 68.71 -16.65
N ASN A 657 -6.65 69.38 -17.36
CA ASN A 657 -5.64 68.74 -18.23
C ASN A 657 -4.18 68.94 -17.77
N GLY A 658 -3.97 69.62 -16.63
CA GLY A 658 -2.64 69.89 -16.06
C GLY A 658 -2.09 71.28 -16.38
N THR A 659 -2.76 72.04 -17.24
CA THR A 659 -2.40 73.39 -17.64
C THR A 659 -3.50 74.39 -17.27
N VAL A 660 -3.18 75.68 -17.30
CA VAL A 660 -4.14 76.78 -17.08
C VAL A 660 -4.28 77.54 -18.39
N GLU A 661 -5.39 77.32 -19.07
CA GLU A 661 -5.71 77.93 -20.35
C GLU A 661 -6.39 79.27 -20.11
N VAL A 662 -5.62 80.34 -20.29
CA VAL A 662 -6.15 81.71 -20.25
C VAL A 662 -5.72 82.43 -21.51
N THR A 663 -6.68 82.82 -22.33
CA THR A 663 -6.45 83.60 -23.55
C THR A 663 -7.37 84.81 -23.52
N PRO A 664 -6.94 85.93 -22.92
CA PRO A 664 -7.80 87.09 -22.82
C PRO A 664 -8.05 87.68 -24.22
N THR A 665 -9.32 87.79 -24.61
CA THR A 665 -9.72 88.32 -25.92
C THR A 665 -10.23 89.75 -25.81
N TRP A 666 -9.31 90.72 -25.86
CA TRP A 666 -9.66 92.14 -25.76
C TRP A 666 -10.16 92.68 -27.11
N LYS A 667 -11.45 93.02 -27.20
CA LYS A 667 -12.06 93.54 -28.45
C LYS A 667 -12.00 95.07 -28.60
N SER A 668 -11.65 95.83 -27.57
CA SER A 668 -11.41 97.28 -27.69
C SER A 668 -10.60 97.84 -26.51
N THR A 669 -9.98 99.00 -26.69
CA THR A 669 -9.30 99.79 -25.65
C THR A 669 -10.24 100.20 -24.50
N CYS A 670 -11.55 100.33 -24.75
CA CYS A 670 -12.52 100.69 -23.71
C CYS A 670 -12.78 99.56 -22.70
N PHE A 671 -12.61 98.30 -23.11
CA PHE A 671 -12.89 97.11 -22.29
C PHE A 671 -11.87 96.89 -21.16
N GLY A 672 -10.70 97.53 -21.24
CA GLY A 672 -9.72 97.55 -20.16
C GLY A 672 -9.98 98.63 -19.10
N CYS A 673 -10.90 99.57 -19.37
CA CYS A 673 -11.15 100.76 -18.56
C CYS A 673 -12.52 100.77 -17.85
N HIS A 674 -13.50 100.08 -18.41
CA HIS A 674 -14.85 99.92 -17.88
C HIS A 674 -15.11 98.46 -17.61
#